data_AF-A0A4Z2C2W3-F1
#
_entry.id   AF-A0A4Z2C2W3-F1
#
_cell.length_a   1.000
_cell.length_b   1.000
_cell.length_c   1.000
_cell.angle_alpha   90.00
_cell.angle_beta   90.00
_cell.angle_gamma   90.00
#
_symmetry.space_group_name_H-M   'P 1'
#
loop_
_entity.id
_entity.type
_entity.pdbx_description
1 polymer ?
#
loop_
_entity_poly.entity_id
_entity_poly.type
_entity_poly.pdbx_seq_one_letter_code
_entity_poly.pdbx_strand_id
1 'polypeptide(L)'
;MLRPDGDAGDALTARCEVEVDGVVVSMVHSLQTGTVALQLEDGQIRRLLWDRPDPSVEGWCDPSGCSVSLPAPCTQTALCSIGGQEHLLGLTDRSHLYAGDTQLASNISSFAICNNFLLVTTHAHSCRCLRSTGSVAAAALASGDGQNDRDLRRWREDLESSLFVPQYTRVILQGVVLSSSARRCGCSFNGTKTLFYHLNFIYDHNPKVFLENIQTFISELNSTNHINLFLTELKEEDTTSSMYPRPDGSTLLPQTGGPKKVDVVCDALRRTMETLDQNKYFLSILTSHVKKTVPELEIALQKVHELRVKPPESPGSVSAEEALKYLLSSLTSIDLYDHSLGTYDFDLVLMVAEKSQKCDPKEYLPFLNMLKSLEQNYQRYTIDKHLKRYRKALQHLSKCGDGCFPEALQLVKEQKLFAEALRLYPADSPHYRALSCAYAEHLVEGRQAEQAGLLLWRCGELTSALQAFVSCSSWRNAICVAQQIPLPPEHLALLARDLAVKLSEQRRHAEAAVLLDQYAKDCEEAILALITGACWEEALRLIYTHNRQDITETNLKPALLDAVGAQNAFLDAQVATFTRHRSRLAAVREHKAKARLDMLDEEGLDCPDAELYSEASSVMTTSKYSHSNSRISSRSSKNRRKAERKKLSLKEGSPMEDRALMYALSELVTTVDKMREEVSDLLRALVLFQYHRQAEALQLAFQEALQMMEAAVPEVWPEGPQSGQTPLTGPNSTANSIMASFQQQQQQQQPPASQQDADFLVPPKMRNCIKWKLSILT
;
A
#
# COMPACT_ATOMS: atom_id res chain seq x y z
N MET A 1 60.91 24.19 -11.36
CA MET A 1 61.07 23.96 -9.90
C MET A 1 62.19 24.83 -9.40
N LEU A 2 62.05 25.50 -8.25
CA LEU A 2 63.03 26.47 -7.78
C LEU A 2 63.71 25.98 -6.50
N ARG A 3 65.01 26.24 -6.34
CA ARG A 3 65.77 26.02 -5.10
C ARG A 3 66.21 27.39 -4.56
N PRO A 4 66.22 27.62 -3.24
CA PRO A 4 66.84 28.83 -2.70
C PRO A 4 68.32 28.84 -3.06
N ASP A 5 68.81 29.96 -3.59
CA ASP A 5 70.24 30.14 -3.85
C ASP A 5 71.01 30.11 -2.53
N GLY A 6 72.15 29.42 -2.52
CA GLY A 6 72.90 29.13 -1.30
C GLY A 6 73.56 30.36 -0.65
N ASP A 7 73.63 31.49 -1.35
CA ASP A 7 74.41 32.67 -0.92
C ASP A 7 73.74 34.04 -1.10
N ALA A 8 72.44 34.10 -1.39
CA ALA A 8 71.66 35.35 -1.28
C ALA A 8 70.20 35.06 -0.92
N GLY A 9 69.75 35.55 0.24
CA GLY A 9 68.39 35.41 0.73
C GLY A 9 67.37 35.97 -0.28
N ASP A 10 66.39 35.13 -0.62
CA ASP A 10 65.23 35.40 -1.49
C ASP A 10 65.45 35.43 -3.01
N ALA A 11 66.50 34.77 -3.54
CA ALA A 11 66.56 34.41 -4.95
C ALA A 11 66.18 32.94 -5.17
N LEU A 12 65.08 32.71 -5.89
CA LEU A 12 64.67 31.38 -6.35
C LEU A 12 65.44 31.04 -7.64
N THR A 13 66.33 30.05 -7.61
CA THR A 13 67.08 29.58 -8.79
C THR A 13 66.42 28.35 -9.41
N ALA A 14 66.39 28.25 -10.74
CA ALA A 14 65.82 27.10 -11.42
C ALA A 14 66.59 25.81 -11.07
N ARG A 15 65.91 24.88 -10.38
CA ARG A 15 66.44 23.55 -10.02
C ARG A 15 66.59 22.65 -11.26
N CYS A 16 65.73 22.84 -12.25
CA CYS A 16 65.73 22.10 -13.51
C CYS A 16 64.89 22.87 -14.54
N GLU A 17 65.38 22.90 -15.77
CA GLU A 17 64.69 23.40 -16.96
C GLU A 17 64.32 22.20 -17.83
N VAL A 18 63.08 22.17 -18.30
CA VAL A 18 62.58 21.13 -19.20
C VAL A 18 62.02 21.82 -20.43
N GLU A 19 62.60 21.50 -21.58
CA GLU A 19 62.10 22.01 -22.86
C GLU A 19 60.77 21.33 -23.20
N VAL A 20 59.80 22.14 -23.62
CA VAL A 20 58.48 21.69 -24.06
C VAL A 20 58.31 22.16 -25.50
N ASP A 21 58.00 21.22 -26.39
CA ASP A 21 57.70 21.52 -27.78
C ASP A 21 56.33 22.23 -27.88
N GLY A 22 56.34 23.56 -27.83
CA GLY A 22 55.15 24.42 -27.94
C GLY A 22 55.06 25.49 -26.86
N VAL A 23 54.05 26.36 -26.96
CA VAL A 23 53.78 27.41 -25.96
C VAL A 23 52.81 26.87 -24.92
N VAL A 24 53.20 26.88 -23.63
CA VAL A 24 52.33 26.46 -22.52
C VAL A 24 51.37 27.59 -22.16
N VAL A 25 50.08 27.33 -22.26
CA VAL A 25 48.98 28.28 -21.98
C VAL A 25 48.49 28.18 -20.53
N SER A 26 48.46 26.96 -19.97
CA SER A 26 47.99 26.72 -18.60
C SER A 26 48.67 25.51 -17.97
N MET A 27 48.79 25.51 -16.63
CA MET A 27 49.37 24.43 -15.83
C MET A 27 48.45 24.11 -14.65
N VAL A 28 48.17 22.82 -14.43
CA VAL A 28 47.30 22.32 -13.34
C VAL A 28 48.02 21.25 -12.55
N HIS A 29 47.91 21.32 -11.23
CA HIS A 29 48.42 20.31 -10.31
C HIS A 29 47.28 19.64 -9.52
N SER A 30 47.28 18.31 -9.48
CA SER A 30 46.37 17.53 -8.66
C SER A 30 46.99 17.24 -7.29
N LEU A 31 46.38 17.75 -6.22
CA LEU A 31 46.80 17.48 -4.84
C LEU A 31 46.59 16.02 -4.42
N GLN A 32 45.65 15.30 -5.05
CA GLN A 32 45.33 13.91 -4.69
C GLN A 32 46.30 12.90 -5.31
N THR A 33 46.83 13.19 -6.49
CA THR A 33 47.61 12.24 -7.29
C THR A 33 49.00 12.73 -7.64
N GLY A 34 49.34 13.99 -7.34
CA GLY A 34 50.65 14.60 -7.61
C GLY A 34 50.92 14.91 -9.08
N THR A 35 49.96 14.62 -9.97
CA THR A 35 50.10 14.82 -11.41
C THR A 35 50.06 16.32 -11.77
N VAL A 36 50.96 16.74 -12.65
CA VAL A 36 50.97 18.08 -13.26
C VAL A 36 50.64 17.95 -14.75
N ALA A 37 49.59 18.63 -15.20
CA ALA A 37 49.15 18.70 -16.60
C ALA A 37 49.44 20.09 -17.17
N LEU A 38 49.95 20.13 -18.40
CA LEU A 38 50.28 21.32 -19.18
C LEU A 38 49.37 21.37 -20.41
N GLN A 39 48.72 22.51 -20.63
CA GLN A 39 47.96 22.78 -21.85
C GLN A 39 48.83 23.58 -22.82
N LEU A 40 49.01 23.07 -24.04
CA LEU A 40 49.70 23.76 -25.13
C LEU A 40 48.71 24.61 -25.95
N GLU A 41 49.24 25.60 -26.68
CA GLU A 41 48.46 26.49 -27.56
C GLU A 41 47.75 25.74 -28.70
N ASP A 42 48.32 24.62 -29.16
CA ASP A 42 47.73 23.73 -30.18
C ASP A 42 46.59 22.84 -29.63
N GLY A 43 46.27 22.98 -28.34
CA GLY A 43 45.24 22.20 -27.65
C GLY A 43 45.72 20.85 -27.10
N GLN A 44 46.97 20.44 -27.35
CA GLN A 44 47.50 19.20 -26.79
C GLN A 44 47.77 19.32 -25.29
N ILE A 45 47.53 18.23 -24.55
CA ILE A 45 47.84 18.15 -23.13
C ILE A 45 49.09 17.30 -22.93
N ARG A 46 50.05 17.85 -22.20
CA ARG A 46 51.28 17.16 -21.81
C ARG A 46 51.29 16.91 -20.30
N ARG A 47 51.77 15.75 -19.89
CA ARG A 47 51.97 15.40 -18.48
C ARG A 47 53.42 15.67 -18.10
N LEU A 48 53.63 16.47 -17.07
CA LEU A 48 54.96 16.70 -16.50
C LEU A 48 55.24 15.64 -15.42
N LEU A 49 56.23 14.78 -15.69
CA LEU A 49 56.71 13.78 -14.75
C LEU A 49 57.88 14.35 -13.95
N TRP A 50 57.54 14.93 -12.81
CA TRP A 50 58.48 15.71 -12.00
C TRP A 50 59.13 14.94 -10.84
N ASP A 51 58.60 13.77 -10.50
CA ASP A 51 59.11 12.86 -9.45
C ASP A 51 60.30 11.98 -9.91
N ARG A 52 60.79 12.15 -11.15
CA ARG A 52 61.96 11.44 -11.69
C ARG A 52 63.24 12.28 -11.57
N PRO A 53 64.44 11.66 -11.48
CA PRO A 53 65.71 12.39 -11.38
C PRO A 53 65.95 13.33 -12.58
N ASP A 54 65.52 12.91 -13.77
CA ASP A 54 65.43 13.73 -14.97
C ASP A 54 63.94 13.97 -15.29
N PRO A 55 63.41 15.18 -15.08
CA PRO A 55 62.00 15.46 -15.35
C PRO A 55 61.74 15.47 -16.86
N SER A 56 60.73 14.72 -17.29
CA SER A 56 60.32 14.61 -18.68
C SER A 56 58.87 15.05 -18.88
N VAL A 57 58.57 15.48 -20.10
CA VAL A 57 57.23 15.90 -20.52
C VAL A 57 56.75 14.88 -21.54
N GLU A 58 55.71 14.13 -21.17
CA GLU A 58 55.13 13.08 -22.00
C GLU A 58 53.75 13.52 -22.54
N GLY A 59 53.33 12.97 -23.69
CA GLY A 59 51.96 13.15 -24.16
C GLY A 59 50.96 12.57 -23.17
N TRP A 60 49.90 13.30 -22.80
CA TRP A 60 48.84 12.73 -21.99
C TRP A 60 47.99 11.82 -22.87
N CYS A 61 47.99 10.52 -22.59
CA CYS A 61 47.10 9.57 -23.24
C CYS A 61 45.98 9.13 -22.29
N ASP A 62 44.79 8.93 -22.84
CA ASP A 62 43.68 8.28 -22.15
C ASP A 62 43.96 6.76 -21.97
N PRO A 63 43.11 6.01 -21.23
CA PRO A 63 43.28 4.57 -21.05
C PRO A 63 43.22 3.74 -22.34
N SER A 64 42.69 4.31 -23.44
CA SER A 64 42.66 3.72 -24.79
C SER A 64 43.94 4.00 -25.59
N GLY A 65 44.88 4.78 -25.07
CA GLY A 65 46.13 5.14 -25.73
C GLY A 65 46.01 6.32 -26.70
N CYS A 66 44.88 7.01 -26.75
CA CYS A 66 44.67 8.19 -27.57
C CYS A 66 45.20 9.44 -26.84
N SER A 67 45.87 10.33 -27.57
CA SER A 67 46.31 11.62 -27.02
C SER A 67 45.10 12.47 -26.64
N VAL A 68 45.05 12.96 -25.42
CA VAL A 68 43.98 13.84 -24.94
C VAL A 68 44.26 15.26 -25.41
N SER A 69 43.34 15.83 -26.18
CA SER A 69 43.35 17.25 -26.55
C SER A 69 42.19 17.99 -25.88
N LEU A 70 42.30 19.32 -25.84
CA LEU A 70 41.18 20.22 -25.61
C LEU A 70 40.86 20.91 -26.95
N PRO A 71 39.58 21.01 -27.34
CA PRO A 71 39.18 21.57 -28.62
C PRO A 71 39.43 23.09 -28.74
N ALA A 72 39.69 23.77 -27.63
CA ALA A 72 40.02 25.19 -27.56
C ALA A 72 40.89 25.50 -26.33
N PRO A 73 41.65 26.61 -26.32
CA PRO A 73 42.35 27.07 -25.13
C PRO A 73 41.36 27.32 -23.98
N CYS A 74 41.62 26.73 -22.82
CA CYS A 74 40.74 26.82 -21.65
C CYS A 74 41.30 27.84 -20.65
N THR A 75 40.44 28.71 -20.15
CA THR A 75 40.80 29.77 -19.18
C THR A 75 40.92 29.22 -17.77
N GLN A 76 40.12 28.21 -17.43
CA GLN A 76 40.18 27.51 -16.15
C GLN A 76 40.28 26.00 -16.40
N THR A 77 41.30 25.36 -15.85
CA THR A 77 41.50 23.92 -15.96
C THR A 77 41.68 23.29 -14.57
N ALA A 78 41.17 22.07 -14.36
CA ALA A 78 41.35 21.34 -13.12
C ALA A 78 41.35 19.82 -13.36
N LEU A 79 42.13 19.09 -12.56
CA LEU A 79 42.17 17.63 -12.59
C LEU A 79 41.19 17.07 -11.55
N CYS A 80 40.39 16.07 -11.94
CA CYS A 80 39.49 15.36 -11.02
C CYS A 80 39.55 13.84 -11.23
N SER A 81 39.29 13.07 -10.16
CA SER A 81 39.14 11.62 -10.27
C SER A 81 37.66 11.25 -10.38
N ILE A 82 37.27 10.71 -11.54
CA ILE A 82 35.92 10.19 -11.81
C ILE A 82 36.05 8.68 -11.98
N GLY A 83 35.35 7.90 -11.15
CA GLY A 83 35.38 6.43 -11.24
C GLY A 83 36.77 5.81 -11.01
N GLY A 84 37.70 6.51 -10.35
CA GLY A 84 39.08 6.07 -10.13
C GLY A 84 40.06 6.43 -11.25
N GLN A 85 39.63 7.15 -12.28
CA GLN A 85 40.47 7.65 -13.38
C GLN A 85 40.60 9.17 -13.34
N GLU A 86 41.81 9.67 -13.58
CA GLU A 86 42.08 11.11 -13.69
C GLU A 86 41.56 11.65 -15.02
N HIS A 87 40.73 12.69 -14.93
CA HIS A 87 40.21 13.44 -16.07
C HIS A 87 40.59 14.91 -15.93
N LEU A 88 40.99 15.54 -17.04
CA LEU A 88 41.18 16.98 -17.11
C LEU A 88 39.88 17.66 -17.52
N LEU A 89 39.40 18.56 -16.67
CA LEU A 89 38.29 19.45 -16.95
C LEU A 89 38.83 20.81 -17.41
N GLY A 90 38.26 21.35 -18.48
CA GLY A 90 38.64 22.66 -19.03
C GLY A 90 37.41 23.50 -19.35
N LEU A 91 37.38 24.74 -18.85
CA LEU A 91 36.37 25.74 -19.17
C LEU A 91 36.94 26.72 -20.20
N THR A 92 36.24 26.92 -21.31
CA THR A 92 36.64 27.88 -22.35
C THR A 92 36.13 29.29 -22.04
N ASP A 93 36.72 30.29 -22.70
CA ASP A 93 36.25 31.68 -22.73
C ASP A 93 34.77 31.81 -23.15
N ARG A 94 34.31 30.94 -24.06
CA ARG A 94 32.91 30.83 -24.51
C ARG A 94 32.00 30.08 -23.52
N SER A 95 32.44 29.86 -22.28
CA SER A 95 31.63 29.25 -21.22
C SER A 95 31.19 27.81 -21.51
N HIS A 96 32.04 27.04 -22.20
CA HIS A 96 31.84 25.60 -22.43
C HIS A 96 32.79 24.80 -21.54
N LEU A 97 32.25 23.85 -20.76
CA LEU A 97 33.03 22.94 -19.93
C LEU A 97 33.28 21.64 -20.70
N TYR A 98 34.54 21.26 -20.81
CA TYR A 98 35.02 20.06 -21.46
C TYR A 98 35.66 19.11 -20.46
N ALA A 99 35.60 17.81 -20.74
CA ALA A 99 36.41 16.77 -20.14
C ALA A 99 37.19 16.07 -21.27
N GLY A 100 38.49 16.37 -21.39
CA GLY A 100 39.25 16.05 -22.61
C GLY A 100 38.55 16.62 -23.86
N ASP A 101 38.31 15.80 -24.87
CA ASP A 101 37.61 16.21 -26.10
C ASP A 101 36.07 16.26 -25.97
N THR A 102 35.50 15.82 -24.85
CA THR A 102 34.04 15.72 -24.69
C THR A 102 33.47 16.97 -24.04
N GLN A 103 32.51 17.63 -24.70
CA GLN A 103 31.76 18.74 -24.10
C GLN A 103 30.79 18.22 -23.04
N LEU A 104 30.94 18.66 -21.79
CA LEU A 104 30.05 18.30 -20.68
C LEU A 104 28.83 19.22 -20.59
N ALA A 105 29.02 20.52 -20.74
CA ALA A 105 27.92 21.49 -20.75
C ALA A 105 28.31 22.80 -21.45
N SER A 106 27.32 23.47 -22.01
CA SER A 106 27.37 24.87 -22.41
C SER A 106 26.78 25.75 -21.30
N ASN A 107 27.16 27.02 -21.25
CA ASN A 107 26.61 28.03 -20.33
C ASN A 107 27.13 27.98 -18.88
N ILE A 108 28.39 27.60 -18.68
CA ILE A 108 29.04 27.53 -17.36
C ILE A 108 29.88 28.79 -17.11
N SER A 109 29.66 29.45 -15.98
CA SER A 109 30.42 30.63 -15.57
C SER A 109 31.68 30.28 -14.78
N SER A 110 31.61 29.28 -13.90
CA SER A 110 32.75 28.78 -13.13
C SER A 110 32.51 27.36 -12.63
N PHE A 111 33.58 26.64 -12.29
CA PHE A 111 33.46 25.33 -11.67
C PHE A 111 34.49 25.13 -10.55
N ALA A 112 34.16 24.26 -9.59
CA ALA A 112 35.03 23.87 -8.48
C ALA A 112 34.85 22.39 -8.14
N ILE A 113 35.93 21.73 -7.74
CA ILE A 113 35.92 20.31 -7.34
C ILE A 113 36.09 20.25 -5.82
N CYS A 114 35.16 19.57 -5.14
CA CYS A 114 35.19 19.35 -3.70
C CYS A 114 35.05 17.85 -3.39
N ASN A 115 36.16 17.20 -3.06
CA ASN A 115 36.22 15.75 -2.86
C ASN A 115 35.60 14.98 -4.03
N ASN A 116 34.49 14.28 -3.80
CA ASN A 116 33.77 13.50 -4.80
C ASN A 116 32.63 14.31 -5.46
N PHE A 117 32.63 15.64 -5.38
CA PHE A 117 31.58 16.48 -5.93
C PHE A 117 32.15 17.54 -6.88
N LEU A 118 31.53 17.66 -8.05
CA LEU A 118 31.78 18.73 -9.02
C LEU A 118 30.68 19.79 -8.85
N LEU A 119 31.10 21.01 -8.53
CA LEU A 119 30.24 22.17 -8.39
C LEU A 119 30.35 23.04 -9.62
N VAL A 120 29.22 23.35 -10.23
CA VAL A 120 29.16 24.11 -11.48
C VAL A 120 28.19 25.27 -11.29
N THR A 121 28.62 26.49 -11.60
CA THR A 121 27.75 27.65 -11.70
C THR A 121 27.44 27.94 -13.16
N THR A 122 26.18 28.19 -13.49
CA THR A 122 25.75 28.57 -14.83
C THR A 122 25.45 30.06 -14.91
N HIS A 123 25.51 30.65 -16.12
CA HIS A 123 25.07 32.04 -16.31
C HIS A 123 23.55 32.21 -16.12
N ALA A 124 22.80 31.10 -16.07
CA ALA A 124 21.38 31.09 -15.68
C ALA A 124 21.16 31.17 -14.15
N HIS A 125 22.13 31.72 -13.41
CA HIS A 125 22.11 31.88 -11.95
C HIS A 125 21.79 30.59 -11.17
N SER A 126 22.25 29.44 -11.67
CA SER A 126 22.07 28.16 -10.96
C SER A 126 23.41 27.56 -10.56
N CYS A 127 23.47 27.01 -9.35
CA CYS A 127 24.58 26.18 -8.88
C CYS A 127 24.11 24.73 -8.85
N ARG A 128 24.84 23.86 -9.56
CA ARG A 128 24.61 22.42 -9.62
C ARG A 128 25.72 21.69 -8.87
N CYS A 129 25.35 20.67 -8.10
CA CYS A 129 26.28 19.81 -7.40
C CYS A 129 26.15 18.37 -7.91
N LEU A 130 27.19 17.90 -8.59
CA LEU A 130 27.20 16.60 -9.22
C LEU A 130 28.13 15.67 -8.46
N ARG A 131 27.70 14.43 -8.20
CA ARG A 131 28.57 13.42 -7.60
C ARG A 131 29.47 12.81 -8.67
N SER A 132 30.78 12.72 -8.39
CA SER A 132 31.86 12.19 -9.24
C SER A 132 31.84 10.65 -9.36
N THR A 133 30.66 10.04 -9.48
CA THR A 133 30.48 8.59 -9.60
C THR A 133 30.04 8.23 -11.02
N GLY A 134 31.01 7.82 -11.86
CA GLY A 134 30.80 7.22 -13.18
C GLY A 134 30.37 8.19 -14.29
N SER A 135 30.24 7.67 -15.52
CA SER A 135 29.90 8.32 -16.82
C SER A 135 28.65 9.24 -16.83
N VAL A 136 27.98 9.40 -15.69
CA VAL A 136 26.73 10.14 -15.49
C VAL A 136 26.94 11.66 -15.45
N ALA A 137 28.17 12.14 -15.25
CA ALA A 137 28.47 13.57 -15.20
C ALA A 137 28.13 14.32 -16.51
N ALA A 138 28.29 13.68 -17.67
CA ALA A 138 27.96 14.26 -18.97
C ALA A 138 26.44 14.31 -19.23
N ALA A 139 25.71 13.26 -18.83
CA ALA A 139 24.27 13.16 -19.05
C ALA A 139 23.46 14.15 -18.18
N ALA A 140 23.85 14.33 -16.91
CA ALA A 140 23.16 15.22 -15.97
C ALA A 140 23.38 16.71 -16.27
N LEU A 141 24.46 17.07 -16.96
CA LEU A 141 24.74 18.44 -17.37
C LEU A 141 24.01 18.83 -18.67
N ALA A 142 23.79 17.86 -19.57
CA ALA A 142 23.10 18.06 -20.85
C ALA A 142 21.57 18.17 -20.74
N SER A 143 20.94 17.56 -19.73
CA SER A 143 19.50 17.67 -19.48
C SER A 143 19.15 19.02 -18.85
N GLY A 144 18.91 20.03 -19.70
CA GLY A 144 18.14 21.21 -19.32
C GLY A 144 16.67 20.86 -19.07
N ASP A 145 16.01 21.61 -18.18
CA ASP A 145 14.55 21.68 -18.00
C ASP A 145 13.79 20.74 -17.04
N GLY A 146 14.46 20.08 -16.10
CA GLY A 146 13.78 19.46 -14.94
C GLY A 146 13.59 20.42 -13.76
N GLN A 147 12.40 21.01 -13.57
CA GLN A 147 12.07 21.91 -12.44
C GLN A 147 12.15 21.28 -11.02
N ASN A 148 12.42 19.97 -10.92
CA ASN A 148 12.43 19.20 -9.67
C ASN A 148 13.78 18.55 -9.34
N ASP A 149 14.87 18.91 -10.03
CA ASP A 149 16.18 18.37 -9.71
C ASP A 149 16.78 19.10 -8.50
N ARG A 150 16.82 18.44 -7.33
CA ARG A 150 17.25 19.04 -6.06
C ARG A 150 18.74 19.39 -6.00
N ASP A 151 19.50 19.00 -7.02
CA ASP A 151 20.88 19.42 -7.21
C ASP A 151 20.99 20.86 -7.72
N LEU A 152 19.88 21.51 -8.12
CA LEU A 152 19.81 22.92 -8.51
C LEU A 152 19.49 23.84 -7.32
N ARG A 153 20.34 24.85 -7.07
CA ARG A 153 19.97 26.05 -6.30
C ARG A 153 20.12 27.31 -7.14
N ARG A 154 19.12 28.19 -7.12
CA ARG A 154 19.19 29.52 -7.74
C ARG A 154 19.91 30.52 -6.81
N TRP A 155 20.88 31.24 -7.35
CA TRP A 155 21.65 32.28 -6.68
C TRP A 155 21.10 33.68 -6.97
N ARG A 156 21.42 34.67 -6.13
CA ARG A 156 21.02 36.09 -6.28
C ARG A 156 22.27 36.95 -6.60
N GLU A 157 22.05 38.00 -7.39
CA GLU A 157 22.96 38.77 -8.29
C GLU A 157 24.36 39.26 -7.81
N ASP A 158 24.76 39.19 -6.53
CA ASP A 158 25.83 40.09 -6.04
C ASP A 158 27.19 39.46 -5.66
N LEU A 159 27.60 38.31 -6.21
CA LEU A 159 28.90 37.69 -5.87
C LEU A 159 29.60 37.09 -7.10
N GLU A 160 30.09 37.94 -7.98
CA GLU A 160 31.16 37.55 -8.91
C GLU A 160 32.47 37.44 -8.12
N SER A 161 33.08 36.25 -8.11
CA SER A 161 34.40 35.97 -7.54
C SER A 161 34.47 35.87 -6.00
N SER A 162 34.00 34.76 -5.42
CA SER A 162 34.41 34.37 -4.07
C SER A 162 35.01 32.95 -4.06
N LEU A 163 36.29 32.89 -3.72
CA LEU A 163 37.12 31.71 -3.59
C LEU A 163 36.45 30.68 -2.67
N PHE A 164 36.20 29.47 -3.20
CA PHE A 164 35.60 28.38 -2.44
C PHE A 164 36.61 27.82 -1.43
N VAL A 165 36.35 27.97 -0.12
CA VAL A 165 37.23 27.47 0.96
C VAL A 165 36.68 26.14 1.50
N PRO A 166 37.35 24.99 1.28
CA PRO A 166 36.82 23.66 1.63
C PRO A 166 36.66 23.41 3.13
N GLN A 167 37.35 24.17 3.99
CA GLN A 167 37.42 23.92 5.44
C GLN A 167 36.17 24.35 6.21
N TYR A 168 35.31 25.19 5.63
CA TYR A 168 34.03 25.58 6.23
C TYR A 168 32.92 25.22 5.26
N THR A 169 32.19 24.14 5.56
CA THR A 169 30.92 23.75 4.93
C THR A 169 29.85 24.83 5.14
N ARG A 170 29.98 25.97 4.45
CA ARG A 170 28.98 27.03 4.35
C ARG A 170 28.23 27.02 3.02
N VAL A 171 28.66 26.19 2.06
CA VAL A 171 27.85 25.88 0.89
C VAL A 171 26.99 24.67 1.23
N ILE A 172 25.74 24.99 1.56
CA ILE A 172 24.72 24.05 2.04
C ILE A 172 24.27 23.19 0.84
N LEU A 173 24.98 22.10 0.61
CA LEU A 173 24.57 21.04 -0.31
C LEU A 173 23.81 20.00 0.49
N GLN A 174 22.54 19.78 0.11
CA GLN A 174 21.61 18.88 0.80
C GLN A 174 22.11 17.43 0.90
N GLY A 175 23.16 17.03 0.17
CA GLY A 175 23.73 15.68 0.20
C GLY A 175 25.12 15.51 0.85
N VAL A 176 25.94 16.57 0.99
CA VAL A 176 27.37 16.39 1.34
C VAL A 176 27.59 16.14 2.84
N VAL A 177 26.77 16.75 3.71
CA VAL A 177 26.95 16.63 5.18
C VAL A 177 26.55 15.24 5.71
N LEU A 178 25.74 14.48 4.98
CA LEU A 178 25.12 13.25 5.48
C LEU A 178 25.97 11.98 5.27
N SER A 179 26.84 11.94 4.25
CA SER A 179 27.63 10.73 3.95
C SER A 179 28.82 10.52 4.89
N SER A 180 29.45 11.58 5.38
CA SER A 180 30.62 11.49 6.28
C SER A 180 30.25 11.46 7.77
N SER A 181 29.06 11.95 8.14
CA SER A 181 28.64 12.13 9.54
C SER A 181 27.87 10.93 10.14
N ALA A 182 27.60 9.89 9.34
CA ALA A 182 26.71 8.77 9.69
C ALA A 182 27.19 7.86 10.84
N ARG A 183 28.33 8.15 11.48
CA ARG A 183 28.85 7.37 12.62
C ARG A 183 28.64 8.03 13.99
N ARG A 184 28.21 9.30 14.08
CA ARG A 184 27.94 9.98 15.37
C ARG A 184 26.58 10.68 15.33
N CYS A 185 25.62 10.15 16.09
CA CYS A 185 24.24 10.64 16.10
C CYS A 185 24.12 12.08 16.64
N GLY A 186 24.95 12.48 17.60
CA GLY A 186 24.92 13.81 18.24
C GLY A 186 25.38 14.94 17.33
N CYS A 187 26.41 14.72 16.51
CA CYS A 187 26.83 15.70 15.50
C CYS A 187 25.75 15.88 14.42
N SER A 188 25.05 14.80 14.06
CA SER A 188 23.91 14.86 13.15
C SER A 188 22.75 15.66 13.73
N PHE A 189 22.39 15.46 15.02
CA PHE A 189 21.28 16.18 15.64
C PHE A 189 21.51 17.69 15.74
N ASN A 190 22.69 18.12 16.17
CA ASN A 190 23.02 19.54 16.28
C ASN A 190 23.13 20.19 14.88
N GLY A 191 23.65 19.45 13.90
CA GLY A 191 23.63 19.82 12.49
C GLY A 191 22.20 19.98 11.94
N THR A 192 21.30 19.03 12.18
CA THR A 192 19.91 19.09 11.72
C THR A 192 19.13 20.25 12.34
N LYS A 193 19.36 20.55 13.62
CA LYS A 193 18.70 21.68 14.31
C LYS A 193 19.18 23.04 13.77
N THR A 194 20.48 23.20 13.57
CA THR A 194 21.06 24.46 13.07
C THR A 194 20.72 24.71 11.60
N LEU A 195 20.50 23.63 10.84
CA LEU A 195 20.18 23.66 9.40
C LEU A 195 18.69 23.45 9.10
N PHE A 196 17.82 23.43 10.11
CA PHE A 196 16.35 23.24 10.00
C PHE A 196 15.90 22.00 9.19
N TYR A 197 16.60 20.89 9.33
CA TYR A 197 16.15 19.59 8.80
C TYR A 197 15.09 18.96 9.71
N HIS A 198 14.12 18.24 9.12
CA HIS A 198 13.09 17.54 9.90
C HIS A 198 13.71 16.42 10.74
N LEU A 199 13.48 16.40 12.06
CA LEU A 199 14.12 15.46 13.01
C LEU A 199 13.84 13.98 12.72
N ASN A 200 12.69 13.68 12.12
CA ASN A 200 12.37 12.35 11.57
C ASN A 200 13.48 11.73 10.71
N PHE A 201 14.27 12.54 10.01
CA PHE A 201 15.33 12.06 9.14
C PHE A 201 16.36 11.20 9.88
N ILE A 202 16.63 11.51 11.16
CA ILE A 202 17.59 10.76 11.99
C ILE A 202 17.17 9.28 12.11
N TYR A 203 15.86 9.03 12.21
CA TYR A 203 15.32 7.68 12.23
C TYR A 203 15.15 7.11 10.82
N ASP A 204 14.54 7.87 9.91
CA ASP A 204 14.16 7.42 8.56
C ASP A 204 15.36 7.08 7.67
N HIS A 205 16.51 7.72 7.92
CA HIS A 205 17.74 7.42 7.19
C HIS A 205 18.22 5.97 7.41
N ASN A 206 18.18 5.47 8.65
CA ASN A 206 18.48 4.06 8.90
C ASN A 206 17.82 3.58 10.21
N PRO A 207 16.59 3.04 10.12
CA PRO A 207 15.85 2.60 11.29
C PRO A 207 16.59 1.54 12.12
N LYS A 208 17.30 0.61 11.48
CA LYS A 208 18.00 -0.49 12.17
C LYS A 208 19.15 0.03 13.03
N VAL A 209 20.02 0.86 12.42
CA VAL A 209 21.17 1.45 13.11
C VAL A 209 20.73 2.38 14.22
N PHE A 210 19.64 3.13 14.02
CA PHE A 210 19.08 3.97 15.07
C PHE A 210 18.62 3.14 16.27
N LEU A 211 17.85 2.06 16.04
CA LEU A 211 17.33 1.20 17.12
C LEU A 211 18.43 0.49 17.91
N GLU A 212 19.53 0.10 17.26
CA GLU A 212 20.69 -0.51 17.92
C GLU A 212 21.49 0.51 18.76
N ASN A 213 21.50 1.78 18.38
CA ASN A 213 22.35 2.82 18.97
C ASN A 213 21.57 3.91 19.75
N ILE A 214 20.35 3.61 20.22
CA ILE A 214 19.52 4.56 20.98
C ILE A 214 20.21 5.01 22.27
N GLN A 215 20.90 4.10 22.96
CA GLN A 215 21.57 4.42 24.22
C GLN A 215 22.64 5.51 24.02
N THR A 216 23.46 5.38 22.98
CA THR A 216 24.42 6.40 22.55
C THR A 216 23.72 7.70 22.19
N PHE A 217 22.62 7.66 21.43
CA PHE A 217 21.84 8.85 21.08
C PHE A 217 21.35 9.64 22.30
N ILE A 218 20.77 8.97 23.31
CA ILE A 218 20.30 9.62 24.55
C ILE A 218 21.48 10.20 25.35
N SER A 219 22.59 9.46 25.43
CA SER A 219 23.78 9.90 26.17
C SER A 219 24.45 11.13 25.54
N GLU A 220 24.49 11.20 24.21
CA GLU A 220 25.09 12.31 23.48
C GLU A 220 24.24 13.59 23.55
N LEU A 221 22.91 13.46 23.55
CA LEU A 221 22.02 14.62 23.68
C LEU A 221 22.04 15.23 25.08
N ASN A 222 22.15 14.39 26.12
CA ASN A 222 22.24 14.73 27.55
C ASN A 222 21.21 15.78 28.07
N SER A 223 20.18 16.09 27.29
CA SER A 223 19.25 17.19 27.53
C SER A 223 17.81 16.75 27.27
N THR A 224 16.99 16.79 28.31
CA THR A 224 15.57 16.38 28.31
C THR A 224 14.74 17.20 27.31
N ASN A 225 15.03 18.49 27.17
CA ASN A 225 14.33 19.37 26.22
C ASN A 225 14.54 18.95 24.76
N HIS A 226 15.75 18.50 24.41
CA HIS A 226 16.06 18.05 23.05
C HIS A 226 15.40 16.71 22.72
N ILE A 227 15.35 15.81 23.70
CA ILE A 227 14.63 14.53 23.57
C ILE A 227 13.12 14.78 23.46
N ASN A 228 12.57 15.69 24.26
CA ASN A 228 11.17 16.08 24.17
C ASN A 228 10.85 16.70 22.81
N LEU A 229 11.72 17.58 22.29
CA LEU A 229 11.56 18.16 20.96
C LEU A 229 11.51 17.06 19.89
N PHE A 230 12.46 16.11 19.95
CA PHE A 230 12.49 14.96 19.05
C PHE A 230 11.19 14.14 19.11
N LEU A 231 10.70 13.79 20.30
CA LEU A 231 9.44 13.07 20.48
C LEU A 231 8.23 13.87 19.99
N THR A 232 8.23 15.20 20.13
CA THR A 232 7.11 16.04 19.70
C THR A 232 7.02 16.23 18.19
N GLU A 233 8.15 16.27 17.49
CA GLU A 233 8.24 16.40 16.03
C GLU A 233 8.15 15.07 15.28
N LEU A 234 8.17 13.94 16.01
CA LEU A 234 8.07 12.61 15.44
C LEU A 234 6.74 12.41 14.70
N LYS A 235 6.81 12.04 13.42
CA LYS A 235 5.63 11.72 12.60
C LYS A 235 5.73 10.33 11.99
N GLU A 236 4.57 9.76 11.68
CA GLU A 236 4.45 8.44 11.06
C GLU A 236 4.96 8.43 9.61
N GLU A 237 4.90 9.57 8.92
CA GLU A 237 5.41 9.73 7.56
C GLU A 237 6.92 9.52 7.48
N ASP A 238 7.36 8.81 6.45
CA ASP A 238 8.78 8.64 6.11
C ASP A 238 9.27 9.86 5.34
N THR A 239 10.22 10.58 5.93
CA THR A 239 10.82 11.76 5.31
C THR A 239 11.77 11.42 4.18
N THR A 240 12.28 10.19 4.09
CA THR A 240 13.16 9.77 3.00
C THR A 240 12.44 9.40 1.71
N SER A 241 11.13 9.16 1.75
CA SER A 241 10.32 8.95 0.54
C SER A 241 9.78 10.25 -0.04
N SER A 242 9.63 11.28 0.79
CA SER A 242 9.00 12.56 0.44
C SER A 242 10.01 13.71 0.39
N MET A 243 10.46 14.15 1.57
CA MET A 243 11.25 15.36 1.74
C MET A 243 12.75 15.16 1.53
N TYR A 244 13.30 13.94 1.55
CA TYR A 244 14.73 13.66 1.42
C TYR A 244 14.96 12.35 0.63
N PRO A 245 14.58 12.30 -0.66
CA PRO A 245 14.73 11.12 -1.50
C PRO A 245 16.20 10.69 -1.59
N ARG A 246 16.44 9.38 -1.54
CA ARG A 246 17.78 8.80 -1.71
C ARG A 246 18.15 8.81 -3.22
N PRO A 247 19.40 9.17 -3.59
CA PRO A 247 19.83 9.17 -4.98
C PRO A 247 19.86 7.77 -5.61
N ASP A 248 20.14 6.75 -4.80
CA ASP A 248 20.06 5.36 -5.22
C ASP A 248 18.59 4.96 -5.13
N GLY A 249 17.93 4.75 -6.28
CA GLY A 249 16.48 4.46 -6.46
C GLY A 249 15.93 3.20 -5.78
N SER A 250 16.48 2.82 -4.63
CA SER A 250 15.96 1.86 -3.67
C SER A 250 14.71 2.45 -3.00
N THR A 251 13.58 2.42 -3.69
CA THR A 251 12.28 2.62 -3.06
C THR A 251 12.02 1.38 -2.18
N LEU A 252 12.27 1.51 -0.87
CA LEU A 252 11.84 0.48 0.07
C LEU A 252 10.31 0.45 0.04
N LEU A 253 9.76 -0.70 -0.38
CA LEU A 253 8.31 -0.92 -0.40
C LEU A 253 7.73 -0.59 0.98
N PRO A 254 6.62 0.17 1.07
CA PRO A 254 5.96 0.43 2.33
C PRO A 254 5.51 -0.91 2.92
N GLN A 255 6.09 -1.28 4.06
CA GLN A 255 5.72 -2.47 4.82
C GLN A 255 4.29 -2.29 5.35
N THR A 256 3.30 -2.76 4.60
CA THR A 256 1.91 -2.84 5.04
C THR A 256 1.77 -4.00 6.03
N GLY A 257 1.73 -3.69 7.32
CA GLY A 257 1.44 -4.65 8.40
C GLY A 257 2.39 -4.65 9.60
N GLY A 258 3.39 -3.76 9.64
CA GLY A 258 4.31 -3.62 10.79
C GLY A 258 3.77 -2.74 11.93
N PRO A 259 4.39 -2.80 13.13
CA PRO A 259 4.10 -1.86 14.21
C PRO A 259 4.40 -0.43 13.75
N LYS A 260 3.54 0.52 14.15
CA LYS A 260 3.64 1.92 13.73
C LYS A 260 4.98 2.52 14.16
N LYS A 261 5.60 3.30 13.27
CA LYS A 261 6.93 3.91 13.49
C LYS A 261 6.98 4.68 14.79
N VAL A 262 5.97 5.52 15.05
CA VAL A 262 5.91 6.33 16.27
C VAL A 262 5.91 5.44 17.52
N ASP A 263 5.13 4.36 17.51
CA ASP A 263 5.00 3.47 18.67
C ASP A 263 6.32 2.70 18.92
N VAL A 264 6.99 2.23 17.86
CA VAL A 264 8.30 1.53 17.97
C VAL A 264 9.37 2.46 18.56
N VAL A 265 9.46 3.69 18.05
CA VAL A 265 10.45 4.67 18.51
C VAL A 265 10.16 5.11 19.94
N CYS A 266 8.91 5.41 20.27
CA CYS A 266 8.50 5.76 21.64
C CYS A 266 8.79 4.63 22.63
N ASP A 267 8.45 3.39 22.29
CA ASP A 267 8.69 2.22 23.15
C ASP A 267 10.20 1.96 23.36
N ALA A 268 11.02 2.11 22.31
CA ALA A 268 12.47 1.88 22.38
C ALA A 268 13.20 2.99 23.14
N LEU A 269 12.85 4.26 22.90
CA LEU A 269 13.35 5.39 23.69
C LEU A 269 12.94 5.29 25.16
N ARG A 270 11.71 4.87 25.44
CA ARG A 270 11.23 4.72 26.82
C ARG A 270 12.03 3.67 27.59
N ARG A 271 12.23 2.47 27.04
CA ARG A 271 13.00 1.41 27.70
C ARG A 271 14.45 1.83 27.99
N THR A 272 15.06 2.56 27.08
CA THR A 272 16.44 3.06 27.25
C THR A 272 16.51 4.22 28.26
N MET A 273 15.52 5.12 28.29
CA MET A 273 15.45 6.17 29.32
C MET A 273 15.20 5.60 30.72
N GLU A 274 14.33 4.59 30.86
CA GLU A 274 14.04 3.92 32.14
C GLU A 274 15.26 3.17 32.69
N THR A 275 16.09 2.58 31.83
CA THR A 275 17.32 1.87 32.24
C THR A 275 18.48 2.80 32.57
N LEU A 276 18.56 3.98 31.94
CA LEU A 276 19.63 4.95 32.20
C LEU A 276 19.38 5.75 33.48
N ASP A 277 18.28 6.49 33.55
CA ASP A 277 17.92 7.32 34.71
C ASP A 277 16.43 7.73 34.64
N GLN A 278 15.59 7.01 35.37
CA GLN A 278 14.15 7.28 35.41
C GLN A 278 13.80 8.67 35.95
N ASN A 279 14.58 9.20 36.90
CA ASN A 279 14.28 10.47 37.56
C ASN A 279 14.64 11.65 36.68
N LYS A 280 15.81 11.61 36.02
CA LYS A 280 16.26 12.66 35.10
C LYS A 280 15.40 12.74 33.85
N TYR A 281 15.02 11.59 33.27
CA TYR A 281 14.27 11.54 32.01
C TYR A 281 12.74 11.42 32.19
N PHE A 282 12.22 11.64 33.40
CA PHE A 282 10.80 11.42 33.73
C PHE A 282 9.83 12.15 32.78
N LEU A 283 10.08 13.43 32.48
CA LEU A 283 9.24 14.20 31.55
C LEU A 283 9.25 13.61 30.14
N SER A 284 10.40 13.12 29.67
CA SER A 284 10.53 12.48 28.36
C SER A 284 9.87 11.11 28.31
N ILE A 285 9.89 10.38 29.42
CA ILE A 285 9.12 9.14 29.58
C ILE A 285 7.62 9.44 29.49
N LEU A 286 7.12 10.48 30.16
CA LEU A 286 5.72 10.90 30.02
C LEU A 286 5.36 11.28 28.57
N THR A 287 6.20 12.09 27.91
CA THR A 287 6.01 12.46 26.50
C THR A 287 5.91 11.24 25.59
N SER A 288 6.73 10.20 25.85
CA SER A 288 6.70 8.96 25.06
C SER A 288 5.37 8.20 25.17
N HIS A 289 4.69 8.24 26.33
CA HIS A 289 3.35 7.64 26.51
C HIS A 289 2.26 8.47 25.83
N VAL A 290 2.37 9.80 25.88
CA VAL A 290 1.41 10.74 25.29
C VAL A 290 1.47 10.72 23.76
N LYS A 291 2.67 10.60 23.18
CA LYS A 291 2.90 10.70 21.74
C LYS A 291 2.62 9.41 20.94
N LYS A 292 2.31 8.30 21.62
CA LYS A 292 1.88 7.07 20.93
C LYS A 292 0.64 7.32 20.08
N THR A 293 0.44 6.47 19.08
CA THR A 293 -0.70 6.63 18.17
C THR A 293 -2.05 6.44 18.86
N VAL A 294 -2.07 5.65 19.93
CA VAL A 294 -3.14 5.65 20.96
C VAL A 294 -2.48 6.15 22.25
N PRO A 295 -2.76 7.37 22.70
CA PRO A 295 -2.12 7.94 23.90
C PRO A 295 -2.39 7.11 25.16
N GLU A 296 -1.33 6.69 25.84
CA GLU A 296 -1.39 5.88 27.08
C GLU A 296 -1.53 6.79 28.32
N LEU A 297 -2.54 7.66 28.34
CA LEU A 297 -2.73 8.69 29.38
C LEU A 297 -2.99 8.11 30.78
N GLU A 298 -3.65 6.95 30.87
CA GLU A 298 -3.86 6.25 32.15
C GLU A 298 -2.53 5.86 32.82
N ILE A 299 -1.58 5.33 32.03
CA ILE A 299 -0.27 4.90 32.53
C ILE A 299 0.56 6.13 32.92
N ALA A 300 0.51 7.19 32.11
CA ALA A 300 1.18 8.45 32.42
C ALA A 300 0.69 9.05 33.75
N LEU A 301 -0.63 9.08 33.98
CA LEU A 301 -1.22 9.57 35.22
C LEU A 301 -0.94 8.67 36.42
N GLN A 302 -0.88 7.34 36.23
CA GLN A 302 -0.43 6.42 37.28
C GLN A 302 1.02 6.68 37.69
N LYS A 303 1.93 6.91 36.74
CA LYS A 303 3.33 7.29 37.06
C LYS A 303 3.42 8.63 37.80
N VAL A 304 2.56 9.60 37.47
CA VAL A 304 2.45 10.87 38.22
C VAL A 304 1.94 10.64 39.65
N HIS A 305 0.96 9.74 39.82
CA HIS A 305 0.49 9.35 41.15
C HIS A 305 1.59 8.67 41.98
N GLU A 306 2.35 7.75 41.38
CA GLU A 306 3.49 7.10 42.04
C GLU A 306 4.54 8.11 42.52
N LEU A 307 4.85 9.14 41.71
CA LEU A 307 5.73 10.24 42.12
C LEU A 307 5.19 11.04 43.31
N ARG A 308 3.86 11.19 43.41
CA ARG A 308 3.23 11.89 44.54
C ARG A 308 3.35 11.08 45.83
N VAL A 309 3.12 9.77 45.75
CA VAL A 309 3.18 8.86 46.91
C VAL A 309 4.63 8.65 47.36
N LYS A 310 5.57 8.58 46.41
CA LYS A 310 7.01 8.40 46.65
C LYS A 310 7.80 9.50 45.95
N PRO A 311 7.91 10.70 46.56
CA PRO A 311 8.69 11.77 45.98
C PRO A 311 10.19 11.40 45.98
N PRO A 312 10.90 11.56 44.85
CA PRO A 312 12.34 11.31 44.78
C PRO A 312 13.12 12.28 45.70
N GLU A 313 14.07 11.75 46.48
CA GLU A 313 14.88 12.52 47.45
C GLU A 313 16.03 13.32 46.81
N SER A 314 16.29 13.14 45.51
CA SER A 314 17.39 13.78 44.81
C SER A 314 17.13 15.26 44.47
N PRO A 315 18.07 16.18 44.73
CA PRO A 315 17.92 17.58 44.32
C PRO A 315 17.95 17.69 42.78
N GLY A 316 16.81 18.08 42.19
CA GLY A 316 16.63 18.26 40.74
C GLY A 316 15.67 17.28 40.05
N SER A 317 15.04 16.35 40.79
CA SER A 317 13.97 15.50 40.26
C SER A 317 12.64 16.22 40.13
N VAL A 318 11.85 15.83 39.13
CA VAL A 318 10.57 16.47 38.79
C VAL A 318 9.51 16.15 39.83
N SER A 319 8.82 17.18 40.33
CA SER A 319 7.67 17.00 41.24
C SER A 319 6.41 16.56 40.48
N ALA A 320 5.46 15.93 41.19
CA ALA A 320 4.17 15.55 40.59
C ALA A 320 3.41 16.77 40.00
N GLU A 321 3.53 17.93 40.63
CA GLU A 321 2.91 19.18 40.15
C GLU A 321 3.55 19.69 38.85
N GLU A 322 4.88 19.64 38.75
CA GLU A 322 5.61 20.02 37.53
C GLU A 322 5.30 19.08 36.38
N ALA A 323 5.22 17.77 36.65
CA ALA A 323 4.82 16.76 35.68
C ALA A 323 3.38 17.01 35.17
N LEU A 324 2.43 17.32 36.06
CA LEU A 324 1.06 17.68 35.69
C LEU A 324 0.99 18.96 34.87
N LYS A 325 1.73 20.00 35.27
CA LYS A 325 1.81 21.26 34.51
C LYS A 325 2.38 21.02 33.11
N TYR A 326 3.38 20.14 32.98
CA TYR A 326 3.94 19.74 31.70
C TYR A 326 2.93 18.99 30.83
N LEU A 327 2.20 18.02 31.39
CA LEU A 327 1.14 17.30 30.67
C LEU A 327 0.01 18.24 30.24
N LEU A 328 -0.44 19.15 31.11
CA LEU A 328 -1.45 20.17 30.81
C LEU A 328 -1.00 21.13 29.69
N SER A 329 0.30 21.39 29.55
CA SER A 329 0.81 22.20 28.43
C SER A 329 0.80 21.46 27.09
N SER A 330 0.85 20.13 27.13
CA SER A 330 0.93 19.26 25.95
C SER A 330 -0.44 18.70 25.51
N LEU A 331 -1.45 18.74 26.38
CA LEU A 331 -2.77 18.12 26.20
C LEU A 331 -3.91 19.10 26.48
N THR A 332 -5.10 18.78 25.97
CA THR A 332 -6.32 19.49 26.31
C THR A 332 -6.74 19.20 27.76
N SER A 333 -7.01 20.26 28.53
CA SER A 333 -7.34 20.18 29.97
C SER A 333 -8.53 19.29 30.33
N ILE A 334 -9.50 19.11 29.43
CA ILE A 334 -10.72 18.30 29.66
C ILE A 334 -10.37 16.81 29.59
N ASP A 335 -9.56 16.42 28.59
CA ASP A 335 -9.15 15.02 28.40
C ASP A 335 -8.36 14.52 29.61
N LEU A 336 -7.50 15.37 30.19
CA LEU A 336 -6.69 15.00 31.35
C LEU A 336 -7.54 14.75 32.61
N TYR A 337 -8.60 15.54 32.82
CA TYR A 337 -9.55 15.33 33.91
C TYR A 337 -10.32 14.01 33.74
N ASP A 338 -10.88 13.76 32.55
CA ASP A 338 -11.59 12.51 32.25
C ASP A 338 -10.70 11.27 32.40
N HIS A 339 -9.45 11.35 31.93
CA HIS A 339 -8.49 10.26 32.12
C HIS A 339 -8.08 10.07 33.59
N SER A 340 -8.04 11.14 34.39
CA SER A 340 -7.77 11.04 35.83
C SER A 340 -8.90 10.34 36.57
N LEU A 341 -10.17 10.61 36.22
CA LEU A 341 -11.32 9.88 36.78
C LEU A 341 -11.19 8.37 36.52
N GLY A 342 -10.66 8.00 35.36
CA GLY A 342 -10.42 6.61 34.98
C GLY A 342 -9.37 5.86 35.81
N THR A 343 -8.60 6.55 36.66
CA THR A 343 -7.66 5.92 37.62
C THR A 343 -8.34 5.50 38.92
N TYR A 344 -9.57 5.97 39.16
CA TYR A 344 -10.33 5.79 40.39
C TYR A 344 -9.67 6.38 41.66
N ASP A 345 -8.61 7.18 41.53
CA ASP A 345 -8.02 7.93 42.65
C ASP A 345 -8.56 9.37 42.68
N PHE A 346 -9.43 9.64 43.65
CA PHE A 346 -10.04 10.95 43.81
C PHE A 346 -9.04 12.05 44.14
N ASP A 347 -7.95 11.75 44.82
CA ASP A 347 -7.00 12.79 45.21
C ASP A 347 -6.19 13.29 43.99
N LEU A 348 -5.84 12.39 43.08
CA LEU A 348 -5.25 12.74 41.79
C LEU A 348 -6.24 13.56 40.94
N VAL A 349 -7.51 13.18 40.92
CA VAL A 349 -8.57 13.91 40.19
C VAL A 349 -8.72 15.34 40.72
N LEU A 350 -8.74 15.51 42.04
CA LEU A 350 -8.79 16.85 42.66
C LEU A 350 -7.56 17.69 42.29
N MET A 351 -6.36 17.11 42.34
CA MET A 351 -5.13 17.81 41.97
C MET A 351 -5.15 18.27 40.50
N VAL A 352 -5.62 17.41 39.60
CA VAL A 352 -5.81 17.76 38.18
C VAL A 352 -6.84 18.88 38.06
N ALA A 353 -7.98 18.76 38.72
CA ALA A 353 -9.08 19.72 38.67
C ALA A 353 -8.67 21.11 39.16
N GLU A 354 -7.90 21.21 40.24
CA GLU A 354 -7.39 22.46 40.80
C GLU A 354 -6.38 23.16 39.87
N LYS A 355 -5.53 22.38 39.18
CA LYS A 355 -4.52 22.92 38.27
C LYS A 355 -5.07 23.19 36.87
N SER A 356 -6.18 22.55 36.49
CA SER A 356 -6.92 22.84 35.27
C SER A 356 -7.77 24.10 35.41
N GLN A 357 -7.40 25.18 34.73
CA GLN A 357 -8.14 26.45 34.76
C GLN A 357 -9.57 26.38 34.18
N LYS A 358 -9.95 25.26 33.56
CA LYS A 358 -11.23 25.08 32.85
C LYS A 358 -12.30 24.32 33.63
N CYS A 359 -11.99 23.76 34.79
CA CYS A 359 -12.94 22.96 35.57
C CYS A 359 -13.55 23.81 36.69
N ASP A 360 -14.84 24.15 36.56
CA ASP A 360 -15.55 24.90 37.60
C ASP A 360 -15.72 24.05 38.87
N PRO A 361 -15.25 24.53 40.05
CA PRO A 361 -15.43 23.82 41.34
C PRO A 361 -16.88 23.48 41.67
N LYS A 362 -17.82 24.27 41.15
CA LYS A 362 -19.25 24.05 41.33
C LYS A 362 -19.78 22.85 40.54
N GLU A 363 -19.10 22.42 39.49
CA GLU A 363 -19.52 21.29 38.65
C GLU A 363 -18.85 19.98 39.08
N TYR A 364 -17.53 19.98 39.32
CA TYR A 364 -16.83 18.75 39.66
C TYR A 364 -17.02 18.32 41.14
N LEU A 365 -17.08 19.24 42.10
CA LEU A 365 -17.19 18.87 43.52
C LEU A 365 -18.48 18.10 43.87
N PRO A 366 -19.68 18.52 43.42
CA PRO A 366 -20.90 17.75 43.67
C PRO A 366 -20.85 16.34 43.05
N PHE A 367 -20.27 16.23 41.85
CA PHE A 367 -20.10 14.95 41.17
C PHE A 367 -19.14 14.02 41.92
N LEU A 368 -17.98 14.52 42.39
CA LEU A 368 -17.05 13.73 43.19
C LEU A 368 -17.66 13.31 44.54
N ASN A 369 -18.43 14.18 45.18
CA ASN A 369 -19.11 13.85 46.44
C ASN A 369 -20.20 12.78 46.24
N MET A 370 -20.95 12.86 45.13
CA MET A 370 -21.89 11.80 44.73
C MET A 370 -21.15 10.49 44.49
N LEU A 371 -20.03 10.49 43.78
CA LEU A 371 -19.27 9.27 43.53
C LEU A 371 -18.75 8.64 44.83
N LYS A 372 -18.29 9.46 45.78
CA LYS A 372 -17.78 8.99 47.09
C LYS A 372 -18.86 8.34 47.98
N SER A 373 -20.14 8.61 47.75
CA SER A 373 -21.23 7.98 48.54
C SER A 373 -21.66 6.61 48.01
N LEU A 374 -21.24 6.23 46.80
CA LEU A 374 -21.60 4.96 46.16
C LEU A 374 -20.68 3.80 46.64
N GLU A 375 -21.19 2.58 46.56
CA GLU A 375 -20.39 1.37 46.78
C GLU A 375 -19.24 1.26 45.76
N GLN A 376 -18.10 0.68 46.12
CA GLN A 376 -16.88 0.68 45.32
C GLN A 376 -17.05 0.16 43.87
N ASN A 377 -17.78 -0.93 43.65
CA ASN A 377 -17.99 -1.46 42.29
C ASN A 377 -18.98 -0.60 41.49
N TYR A 378 -20.04 -0.12 42.14
CA TYR A 378 -21.04 0.73 41.49
C TYR A 378 -20.47 2.12 41.15
N GLN A 379 -19.65 2.67 42.05
CA GLN A 379 -18.86 3.89 41.83
C GLN A 379 -18.00 3.78 40.56
N ARG A 380 -17.23 2.69 40.42
CA ARG A 380 -16.39 2.45 39.24
C ARG A 380 -17.22 2.28 37.96
N TYR A 381 -18.36 1.61 38.04
CA TYR A 381 -19.33 1.54 36.94
C TYR A 381 -19.83 2.93 36.52
N THR A 382 -20.26 3.77 37.47
CA THR A 382 -20.74 5.14 37.17
C THR A 382 -19.64 5.99 36.52
N ILE A 383 -18.40 5.88 37.01
CA ILE A 383 -17.23 6.55 36.43
C ILE A 383 -16.99 6.06 35.00
N ASP A 384 -16.87 4.75 34.78
CA ASP A 384 -16.59 4.22 33.44
C ASP A 384 -17.73 4.47 32.47
N LYS A 385 -18.98 4.51 32.93
CA LYS A 385 -20.14 4.91 32.12
C LYS A 385 -20.03 6.38 31.70
N HIS A 386 -19.69 7.28 32.63
CA HIS A 386 -19.45 8.70 32.32
C HIS A 386 -18.32 8.88 31.30
N LEU A 387 -17.23 8.12 31.44
CA LEU A 387 -16.09 8.12 30.53
C LEU A 387 -16.33 7.36 29.22
N LYS A 388 -17.55 6.84 28.99
CA LYS A 388 -17.94 6.04 27.82
C LYS A 388 -17.09 4.76 27.63
N ARG A 389 -16.51 4.25 28.71
CA ARG A 389 -15.72 3.00 28.80
C ARG A 389 -16.60 1.82 29.14
N TYR A 390 -17.63 1.60 28.33
CA TYR A 390 -18.71 0.66 28.61
C TYR A 390 -18.24 -0.78 28.87
N ARG A 391 -17.14 -1.21 28.24
CA ARG A 391 -16.52 -2.53 28.46
C ARG A 391 -16.05 -2.72 29.90
N LYS A 392 -15.29 -1.77 30.44
CA LYS A 392 -14.83 -1.79 31.84
C LYS A 392 -16.02 -1.59 32.79
N ALA A 393 -16.95 -0.71 32.43
CA ALA A 393 -18.17 -0.45 33.20
C ALA A 393 -18.98 -1.75 33.43
N LEU A 394 -19.13 -2.58 32.39
CA LEU A 394 -19.83 -3.86 32.48
C LEU A 394 -19.11 -4.86 33.40
N GLN A 395 -17.78 -4.89 33.41
CA GLN A 395 -17.00 -5.74 34.31
C GLN A 395 -17.24 -5.37 35.78
N HIS A 396 -17.29 -4.09 36.11
CA HIS A 396 -17.56 -3.65 37.48
C HIS A 396 -19.00 -3.94 37.87
N LEU A 397 -19.95 -3.69 36.96
CA LEU A 397 -21.37 -3.95 37.22
C LEU A 397 -21.65 -5.44 37.44
N SER A 398 -20.95 -6.35 36.74
CA SER A 398 -21.06 -7.80 36.98
C SER A 398 -20.69 -8.23 38.41
N LYS A 399 -19.95 -7.39 39.15
CA LYS A 399 -19.54 -7.64 40.54
C LYS A 399 -20.49 -7.02 41.57
N CYS A 400 -21.42 -6.15 41.16
CA CYS A 400 -22.36 -5.44 42.05
C CYS A 400 -23.55 -6.31 42.54
N GLY A 401 -23.47 -7.64 42.39
CA GLY A 401 -24.53 -8.57 42.76
C GLY A 401 -25.71 -8.63 41.78
N ASP A 402 -26.64 -9.55 42.05
CA ASP A 402 -27.75 -9.89 41.13
C ASP A 402 -28.78 -8.77 40.95
N GLY A 403 -28.91 -7.86 41.91
CA GLY A 403 -29.85 -6.73 41.84
C GLY A 403 -29.55 -5.73 40.71
N CYS A 404 -28.30 -5.66 40.27
CA CYS A 404 -27.87 -4.78 39.16
C CYS A 404 -27.98 -5.43 37.78
N PHE A 405 -28.32 -6.73 37.68
CA PHE A 405 -28.42 -7.43 36.40
C PHE A 405 -29.36 -6.78 35.35
N PRO A 406 -30.57 -6.29 35.68
CA PRO A 406 -31.41 -5.63 34.67
C PRO A 406 -30.75 -4.37 34.08
N GLU A 407 -30.00 -3.62 34.90
CA GLU A 407 -29.22 -2.47 34.44
C GLU A 407 -28.05 -2.93 33.55
N ALA A 408 -27.40 -4.05 33.90
CA ALA A 408 -26.38 -4.71 33.06
C ALA A 408 -26.93 -5.03 31.67
N LEU A 409 -28.09 -5.69 31.63
CA LEU A 409 -28.73 -6.14 30.40
C LEU A 409 -29.10 -4.96 29.50
N GLN A 410 -29.63 -3.88 30.09
CA GLN A 410 -29.93 -2.66 29.35
C GLN A 410 -28.66 -2.02 28.76
N LEU A 411 -27.59 -1.89 29.56
CA LEU A 411 -26.32 -1.36 29.08
C LEU A 411 -25.76 -2.19 27.91
N VAL A 412 -25.85 -3.52 28.02
CA VAL A 412 -25.39 -4.45 26.97
C VAL A 412 -26.22 -4.29 25.70
N LYS A 413 -27.54 -4.12 25.79
CA LYS A 413 -28.42 -3.88 24.64
C LYS A 413 -28.10 -2.55 23.95
N GLU A 414 -27.94 -1.47 24.72
CA GLU A 414 -27.65 -0.13 24.19
C GLU A 414 -26.27 -0.06 23.51
N GLN A 415 -25.24 -0.66 24.12
CA GLN A 415 -23.85 -0.57 23.67
C GLN A 415 -23.40 -1.78 22.83
N LYS A 416 -24.28 -2.77 22.63
CA LYS A 416 -24.03 -4.00 21.85
C LYS A 416 -22.84 -4.83 22.35
N LEU A 417 -22.67 -4.92 23.66
CA LEU A 417 -21.53 -5.58 24.32
C LEU A 417 -21.79 -7.07 24.67
N PHE A 418 -22.55 -7.77 23.85
CA PHE A 418 -23.02 -9.13 24.16
C PHE A 418 -21.89 -10.15 24.34
N ALA A 419 -20.88 -10.14 23.47
CA ALA A 419 -19.78 -11.10 23.54
C ALA A 419 -18.93 -10.96 24.82
N GLU A 420 -18.76 -9.74 25.31
CA GLU A 420 -18.05 -9.48 26.57
C GLU A 420 -18.92 -9.85 27.77
N ALA A 421 -20.22 -9.53 27.73
CA ALA A 421 -21.17 -9.92 28.76
C ALA A 421 -21.20 -11.44 28.98
N LEU A 422 -21.27 -12.22 27.89
CA LEU A 422 -21.30 -13.69 27.97
C LEU A 422 -20.01 -14.30 28.54
N ARG A 423 -18.88 -13.59 28.53
CA ARG A 423 -17.64 -14.06 29.17
C ARG A 423 -17.61 -13.84 30.68
N LEU A 424 -18.43 -12.90 31.18
CA LEU A 424 -18.45 -12.52 32.59
C LEU A 424 -19.39 -13.39 33.42
N TYR A 425 -20.49 -13.86 32.83
CA TYR A 425 -21.45 -14.72 33.50
C TYR A 425 -21.20 -16.20 33.18
N PRO A 426 -21.29 -17.11 34.16
CA PRO A 426 -21.12 -18.54 33.92
C PRO A 426 -22.27 -19.11 33.07
N ALA A 427 -21.95 -20.09 32.23
CA ALA A 427 -22.87 -20.62 31.20
C ALA A 427 -24.18 -21.20 31.76
N ASP A 428 -24.15 -21.77 32.97
CA ASP A 428 -25.32 -22.38 33.62
C ASP A 428 -26.24 -21.38 34.33
N SER A 429 -25.86 -20.09 34.33
CA SER A 429 -26.62 -19.05 35.04
C SER A 429 -27.91 -18.67 34.29
N PRO A 430 -29.03 -18.39 34.98
CA PRO A 430 -30.21 -17.79 34.35
C PRO A 430 -29.89 -16.44 33.69
N HIS A 431 -28.90 -15.71 34.21
CA HIS A 431 -28.40 -14.46 33.63
C HIS A 431 -27.79 -14.68 32.26
N TYR A 432 -27.04 -15.78 32.08
CA TYR A 432 -26.43 -16.14 30.81
C TYR A 432 -27.49 -16.50 29.76
N ARG A 433 -28.55 -17.22 30.15
CA ARG A 433 -29.70 -17.50 29.29
C ARG A 433 -30.39 -16.21 28.84
N ALA A 434 -30.69 -15.30 29.78
CA ALA A 434 -31.32 -14.01 29.45
C ALA A 434 -30.47 -13.13 28.51
N LEU A 435 -29.15 -13.05 28.76
CA LEU A 435 -28.20 -12.35 27.88
C LEU A 435 -28.14 -12.99 26.49
N SER A 436 -28.16 -14.31 26.43
CA SER A 436 -28.12 -15.05 25.17
C SER A 436 -29.39 -14.87 24.36
N CYS A 437 -30.57 -14.85 24.99
CA CYS A 437 -31.83 -14.52 24.32
C CYS A 437 -31.81 -13.09 23.76
N ALA A 438 -31.38 -12.11 24.55
CA ALA A 438 -31.23 -10.72 24.10
C ALA A 438 -30.21 -10.57 22.96
N TYR A 439 -29.12 -11.35 22.99
CA TYR A 439 -28.14 -11.35 21.90
C TYR A 439 -28.72 -12.00 20.64
N ALA A 440 -29.48 -13.08 20.77
CA ALA A 440 -30.16 -13.72 19.66
C ALA A 440 -31.17 -12.79 18.97
N GLU A 441 -31.97 -12.04 19.74
CA GLU A 441 -32.86 -10.99 19.21
C GLU A 441 -32.09 -9.97 18.35
N HIS A 442 -30.98 -9.45 18.87
CA HIS A 442 -30.11 -8.52 18.14
C HIS A 442 -29.47 -9.15 16.88
N LEU A 443 -29.11 -10.44 16.93
CA LEU A 443 -28.57 -11.16 15.77
C LEU A 443 -29.63 -11.39 14.69
N VAL A 444 -30.89 -11.66 15.07
CA VAL A 444 -32.01 -11.76 14.13
C VAL A 444 -32.27 -10.42 13.44
N GLU A 445 -32.28 -9.30 14.18
CA GLU A 445 -32.34 -7.95 13.61
C GLU A 445 -31.18 -7.68 12.63
N GLY A 446 -29.98 -8.18 12.95
CA GLY A 446 -28.78 -8.13 12.12
C GLY A 446 -28.78 -9.07 10.91
N ARG A 447 -29.88 -9.77 10.62
CA ARG A 447 -30.00 -10.81 9.57
C ARG A 447 -29.06 -12.01 9.74
N GLN A 448 -28.59 -12.27 10.96
CA GLN A 448 -27.72 -13.40 11.31
C GLN A 448 -28.53 -14.46 12.09
N ALA A 449 -29.66 -14.89 11.52
CA ALA A 449 -30.59 -15.79 12.16
C ALA A 449 -30.00 -17.19 12.47
N GLU A 450 -29.03 -17.66 11.69
CA GLU A 450 -28.35 -18.93 11.98
C GLU A 450 -27.55 -18.88 13.29
N GLN A 451 -26.80 -17.80 13.52
CA GLN A 451 -26.04 -17.58 14.75
C GLN A 451 -26.98 -17.41 15.96
N ALA A 452 -28.09 -16.71 15.75
CA ALA A 452 -29.14 -16.58 16.76
C ALA A 452 -29.72 -17.95 17.16
N GLY A 453 -30.03 -18.80 16.17
CA GLY A 453 -30.53 -20.17 16.40
C GLY A 453 -29.56 -21.03 17.19
N LEU A 454 -28.26 -21.00 16.85
CA LEU A 454 -27.21 -21.74 17.57
C LEU A 454 -27.11 -21.29 19.03
N LEU A 455 -27.16 -19.98 19.27
CA LEU A 455 -27.08 -19.41 20.60
C LEU A 455 -28.29 -19.80 21.46
N LEU A 456 -29.49 -19.69 20.91
CA LEU A 456 -30.74 -20.07 21.59
C LEU A 456 -30.78 -21.57 21.89
N TRP A 457 -30.37 -22.41 20.94
CA TRP A 457 -30.33 -23.85 21.11
C TRP A 457 -29.39 -24.25 22.25
N ARG A 458 -28.20 -23.64 22.32
CA ARG A 458 -27.24 -23.84 23.41
C ARG A 458 -27.80 -23.45 24.77
N CYS A 459 -28.72 -22.48 24.84
CA CYS A 459 -29.33 -22.01 26.10
C CYS A 459 -30.57 -22.80 26.50
N GLY A 460 -30.95 -23.83 25.75
CA GLY A 460 -32.13 -24.65 26.00
C GLY A 460 -33.45 -24.02 25.56
N GLU A 461 -33.43 -22.89 24.84
CA GLU A 461 -34.62 -22.28 24.27
C GLU A 461 -34.97 -22.90 22.91
N LEU A 462 -35.52 -24.11 22.95
CA LEU A 462 -35.74 -24.93 21.75
C LEU A 462 -36.75 -24.31 20.78
N THR A 463 -37.84 -23.71 21.28
CA THR A 463 -38.91 -23.14 20.43
C THR A 463 -38.43 -21.92 19.63
N SER A 464 -37.76 -20.98 20.29
CA SER A 464 -37.17 -19.82 19.63
C SER A 464 -36.01 -20.20 18.70
N ALA A 465 -35.19 -21.19 19.09
CA ALA A 465 -34.14 -21.71 18.22
C ALA A 465 -34.71 -22.33 16.93
N LEU A 466 -35.80 -23.10 17.04
CA LEU A 466 -36.48 -23.68 15.88
C LEU A 466 -36.96 -22.58 14.91
N GLN A 467 -37.61 -21.54 15.42
CA GLN A 467 -38.08 -20.42 14.60
C GLN A 467 -36.92 -19.72 13.88
N ALA A 468 -35.81 -19.49 14.59
CA ALA A 468 -34.60 -18.91 14.00
C ALA A 468 -34.02 -19.79 12.88
N PHE A 469 -33.89 -21.11 13.09
CA PHE A 469 -33.38 -22.03 12.06
C PHE A 469 -34.32 -22.15 10.85
N VAL A 470 -35.64 -22.11 11.07
CA VAL A 470 -36.64 -22.10 10.00
C VAL A 470 -36.59 -20.81 9.19
N SER A 471 -36.29 -19.67 9.82
CA SER A 471 -36.12 -18.39 9.12
C SER A 471 -34.86 -18.36 8.24
N CYS A 472 -33.77 -19.00 8.67
CA CYS A 472 -32.52 -19.06 7.91
C CYS A 472 -32.41 -20.29 6.98
N SER A 473 -33.47 -21.10 6.89
CA SER A 473 -33.51 -22.34 6.08
C SER A 473 -32.37 -23.32 6.40
N SER A 474 -31.90 -23.33 7.65
CA SER A 474 -30.93 -24.31 8.15
C SER A 474 -31.68 -25.56 8.60
N TRP A 475 -32.12 -26.34 7.62
CA TRP A 475 -33.06 -27.45 7.86
C TRP A 475 -32.48 -28.56 8.75
N ARG A 476 -31.17 -28.85 8.66
CA ARG A 476 -30.54 -29.88 9.49
C ARG A 476 -30.67 -29.53 10.97
N ASN A 477 -30.31 -28.30 11.33
CA ASN A 477 -30.44 -27.80 12.69
C ASN A 477 -31.91 -27.69 13.12
N ALA A 478 -32.78 -27.20 12.22
CA ALA A 478 -34.22 -27.12 12.50
C ALA A 478 -34.82 -28.48 12.85
N ILE A 479 -34.51 -29.54 12.08
CA ILE A 479 -35.01 -30.89 12.36
C ILE A 479 -34.39 -31.47 13.63
N CYS A 480 -33.09 -31.29 13.87
CA CYS A 480 -32.45 -31.73 15.12
C CYS A 480 -33.11 -31.10 16.36
N VAL A 481 -33.41 -29.79 16.31
CA VAL A 481 -34.12 -29.10 17.39
C VAL A 481 -35.57 -29.60 17.48
N ALA A 482 -36.26 -29.76 16.36
CA ALA A 482 -37.64 -30.25 16.34
C ALA A 482 -37.77 -31.66 16.94
N GLN A 483 -36.78 -32.53 16.76
CA GLN A 483 -36.75 -33.86 17.38
C GLN A 483 -36.51 -33.84 18.90
N GLN A 484 -35.88 -32.79 19.43
CA GLN A 484 -35.72 -32.59 20.89
C GLN A 484 -36.98 -32.04 21.54
N ILE A 485 -37.88 -31.44 20.76
CA ILE A 485 -39.20 -31.01 21.22
C ILE A 485 -40.15 -32.22 21.09
N PRO A 486 -40.97 -32.53 22.10
CA PRO A 486 -41.95 -33.62 22.01
C PRO A 486 -43.10 -33.23 21.06
N LEU A 487 -42.82 -33.19 19.76
CA LEU A 487 -43.78 -32.87 18.70
C LEU A 487 -44.43 -34.16 18.17
N PRO A 488 -45.73 -34.12 17.81
CA PRO A 488 -46.36 -35.21 17.08
C PRO A 488 -45.69 -35.41 15.70
N PRO A 489 -45.64 -36.64 15.16
CA PRO A 489 -45.01 -36.91 13.88
C PRO A 489 -45.63 -36.12 12.71
N GLU A 490 -46.92 -35.80 12.80
CA GLU A 490 -47.63 -34.97 11.82
C GLU A 490 -47.10 -33.53 11.75
N HIS A 491 -46.75 -32.95 12.89
CA HIS A 491 -46.19 -31.59 12.94
C HIS A 491 -44.76 -31.55 12.39
N LEU A 492 -44.00 -32.62 12.58
CA LEU A 492 -42.68 -32.78 11.99
C LEU A 492 -42.78 -32.91 10.45
N ALA A 493 -43.76 -33.66 9.95
CA ALA A 493 -44.02 -33.77 8.51
C ALA A 493 -44.43 -32.42 7.90
N LEU A 494 -45.28 -31.64 8.56
CA LEU A 494 -45.65 -30.28 8.12
C LEU A 494 -44.43 -29.34 8.08
N LEU A 495 -43.62 -29.35 9.14
CA LEU A 495 -42.37 -28.58 9.18
C LEU A 495 -41.41 -28.96 8.04
N ALA A 496 -41.29 -30.26 7.76
CA ALA A 496 -40.45 -30.76 6.67
C ALA A 496 -40.96 -30.27 5.30
N ARG A 497 -42.27 -30.28 5.07
CA ARG A 497 -42.88 -29.72 3.84
C ARG A 497 -42.63 -28.21 3.71
N ASP A 498 -42.87 -27.43 4.77
CA ASP A 498 -42.64 -25.99 4.77
C ASP A 498 -41.17 -25.63 4.48
N LEU A 499 -40.25 -26.38 5.07
CA LEU A 499 -38.81 -26.21 4.81
C LEU A 499 -38.44 -26.65 3.39
N ALA A 500 -39.03 -27.73 2.87
CA ALA A 500 -38.80 -28.19 1.50
C ALA A 500 -39.25 -27.14 0.47
N VAL A 501 -40.38 -26.47 0.69
CA VAL A 501 -40.84 -25.36 -0.15
C VAL A 501 -39.82 -24.21 -0.13
N LYS A 502 -39.41 -23.75 1.06
CA LYS A 502 -38.39 -22.69 1.19
C LYS A 502 -37.06 -23.04 0.55
N LEU A 503 -36.61 -24.29 0.68
CA LEU A 503 -35.37 -24.76 0.05
C LEU A 503 -35.50 -24.85 -1.47
N SER A 504 -36.68 -25.23 -1.97
CA SER A 504 -36.96 -25.27 -3.41
C SER A 504 -36.96 -23.87 -4.02
N GLU A 505 -37.50 -22.86 -3.33
CA GLU A 505 -37.40 -21.44 -3.72
C GLU A 505 -35.94 -20.97 -3.79
N GLN A 506 -35.05 -21.53 -2.95
CA GLN A 506 -33.61 -21.25 -2.93
C GLN A 506 -32.81 -22.09 -3.94
N ARG A 507 -33.46 -22.88 -4.80
CA ARG A 507 -32.86 -23.84 -5.75
C ARG A 507 -32.08 -24.99 -5.09
N ARG A 508 -32.31 -25.27 -3.81
CA ARG A 508 -31.67 -26.36 -3.04
C ARG A 508 -32.54 -27.62 -3.09
N HIS A 509 -32.83 -28.08 -4.29
CA HIS A 509 -33.80 -29.15 -4.55
C HIS A 509 -33.39 -30.52 -4.00
N ALA A 510 -32.10 -30.86 -4.04
CA ALA A 510 -31.59 -32.11 -3.46
C ALA A 510 -31.86 -32.20 -1.95
N GLU A 511 -31.70 -31.08 -1.23
CA GLU A 511 -31.95 -31.02 0.21
C GLU A 511 -33.45 -31.02 0.54
N ALA A 512 -34.27 -30.36 -0.29
CA ALA A 512 -35.72 -30.40 -0.19
C ALA A 512 -36.27 -31.83 -0.36
N ALA A 513 -35.74 -32.59 -1.33
CA ALA A 513 -36.14 -33.97 -1.55
C ALA A 513 -35.84 -34.88 -0.36
N VAL A 514 -34.68 -34.72 0.28
CA VAL A 514 -34.33 -35.46 1.51
C VAL A 514 -35.36 -35.19 2.62
N LEU A 515 -35.80 -33.94 2.76
CA LEU A 515 -36.83 -33.59 3.75
C LEU A 515 -38.17 -34.26 3.46
N LEU A 516 -38.60 -34.22 2.20
CA LEU A 516 -39.87 -34.80 1.76
C LEU A 516 -39.88 -36.33 1.88
N ASP A 517 -38.79 -36.99 1.46
CA ASP A 517 -38.65 -38.44 1.50
C ASP A 517 -38.55 -38.97 2.94
N GLN A 518 -37.60 -38.46 3.73
CA GLN A 518 -37.27 -39.04 5.03
C GLN A 518 -38.24 -38.62 6.14
N TYR A 519 -38.73 -37.38 6.12
CA TYR A 519 -39.51 -36.82 7.22
C TYR A 519 -40.99 -36.64 6.88
N ALA A 520 -41.33 -36.15 5.68
CA ALA A 520 -42.73 -36.04 5.26
C ALA A 520 -43.30 -37.36 4.70
N LYS A 521 -42.43 -38.33 4.34
CA LYS A 521 -42.79 -39.60 3.67
C LYS A 521 -43.55 -39.39 2.36
N ASP A 522 -43.26 -38.29 1.68
CA ASP A 522 -43.89 -37.89 0.43
C ASP A 522 -42.96 -38.19 -0.74
N CYS A 523 -42.99 -39.44 -1.20
CA CYS A 523 -42.06 -39.94 -2.21
C CYS A 523 -42.26 -39.29 -3.59
N GLU A 524 -43.51 -39.00 -3.98
CA GLU A 524 -43.81 -38.39 -5.27
C GLU A 524 -43.26 -36.96 -5.34
N GLU A 525 -43.57 -36.13 -4.34
CA GLU A 525 -43.05 -34.76 -4.27
C GLU A 525 -41.52 -34.72 -4.15
N ALA A 526 -40.91 -35.65 -3.42
CA ALA A 526 -39.46 -35.77 -3.32
C ALA A 526 -38.81 -36.06 -4.69
N ILE A 527 -39.36 -37.01 -5.45
CA ILE A 527 -38.85 -37.35 -6.79
C ILE A 527 -39.04 -36.16 -7.75
N LEU A 528 -40.19 -35.50 -7.72
CA LEU A 528 -40.45 -34.31 -8.55
C LEU A 528 -39.51 -33.14 -8.20
N ALA A 529 -39.20 -32.94 -6.92
CA ALA A 529 -38.21 -31.97 -6.48
C ALA A 529 -36.82 -32.29 -7.06
N LEU A 530 -36.39 -33.56 -7.07
CA LEU A 530 -35.10 -33.94 -7.67
C LEU A 530 -35.07 -33.77 -9.18
N ILE A 531 -36.17 -34.11 -9.87
CA ILE A 531 -36.31 -33.93 -11.32
C ILE A 531 -36.22 -32.44 -11.68
N THR A 532 -36.93 -31.57 -10.95
CA THR A 532 -36.86 -30.11 -11.16
C THR A 532 -35.47 -29.54 -10.84
N GLY A 533 -34.75 -30.15 -9.89
CA GLY A 533 -33.36 -29.81 -9.55
C GLY A 533 -32.29 -30.47 -10.42
N ALA A 534 -32.65 -31.14 -11.51
CA ALA A 534 -31.73 -31.86 -12.41
C ALA A 534 -30.84 -32.92 -11.71
N CYS A 535 -31.27 -33.45 -10.56
CA CYS A 535 -30.57 -34.49 -9.81
C CYS A 535 -31.00 -35.89 -10.29
N TRP A 536 -30.66 -36.22 -11.55
CA TRP A 536 -31.23 -37.37 -12.27
C TRP A 536 -30.94 -38.73 -11.63
N GLU A 537 -29.70 -38.97 -11.21
CA GLU A 537 -29.27 -40.25 -10.64
C GLU A 537 -29.99 -40.53 -9.30
N GLU A 538 -30.11 -39.50 -8.45
CA GLU A 538 -30.79 -39.61 -7.17
C GLU A 538 -32.30 -39.73 -7.33
N ALA A 539 -32.90 -39.03 -8.30
CA ALA A 539 -34.31 -39.20 -8.66
C ALA A 539 -34.59 -40.65 -9.07
N LEU A 540 -33.73 -41.22 -9.92
CA LEU A 540 -33.82 -42.61 -10.35
C LEU A 540 -33.66 -43.58 -9.17
N ARG A 541 -32.69 -43.35 -8.28
CA ARG A 541 -32.50 -44.17 -7.08
C ARG A 541 -33.78 -44.18 -6.22
N LEU A 542 -34.41 -43.03 -5.99
CA LEU A 542 -35.67 -42.95 -5.22
C LEU A 542 -36.84 -43.64 -5.93
N ILE A 543 -36.97 -43.50 -7.24
CA ILE A 543 -37.98 -44.20 -8.05
C ILE A 543 -37.91 -45.72 -7.83
N TYR A 544 -36.71 -46.30 -7.91
CA TYR A 544 -36.52 -47.74 -7.68
C TYR A 544 -36.67 -48.11 -6.21
N THR A 545 -36.25 -47.25 -5.27
CA THR A 545 -36.38 -47.49 -3.83
C THR A 545 -37.86 -47.60 -3.42
N HIS A 546 -38.73 -46.77 -4.01
CA HIS A 546 -40.17 -46.74 -3.73
C HIS A 546 -41.03 -47.57 -4.68
N ASN A 547 -40.41 -48.32 -5.62
CA ASN A 547 -41.10 -49.10 -6.65
C ASN A 547 -42.09 -48.29 -7.52
N ARG A 548 -41.81 -47.00 -7.77
CA ARG A 548 -42.65 -46.09 -8.56
C ARG A 548 -42.13 -45.87 -9.97
N GLN A 549 -41.93 -46.98 -10.69
CA GLN A 549 -41.39 -46.95 -12.06
C GLN A 549 -42.29 -46.19 -13.05
N ASP A 550 -43.57 -46.02 -12.73
CA ASP A 550 -44.52 -45.17 -13.45
C ASP A 550 -43.98 -43.75 -13.67
N ILE A 551 -43.34 -43.16 -12.65
CA ILE A 551 -42.81 -41.79 -12.69
C ILE A 551 -41.66 -41.64 -13.72
N THR A 552 -40.98 -42.75 -14.04
CA THR A 552 -39.91 -42.78 -15.05
C THR A 552 -40.42 -42.35 -16.42
N GLU A 553 -41.57 -42.89 -16.84
CA GLU A 553 -42.16 -42.59 -18.14
C GLU A 553 -42.93 -41.27 -18.13
N THR A 554 -43.64 -40.96 -17.03
CA THR A 554 -44.53 -39.79 -16.97
C THR A 554 -43.80 -38.47 -16.74
N ASN A 555 -42.71 -38.47 -15.97
CA ASN A 555 -42.04 -37.23 -15.53
C ASN A 555 -40.55 -37.22 -15.86
N LEU A 556 -39.80 -38.30 -15.58
CA LEU A 556 -38.34 -38.29 -15.72
C LEU A 556 -37.90 -38.19 -17.19
N LYS A 557 -38.42 -39.06 -18.07
CA LYS A 557 -38.06 -39.03 -19.51
C LYS A 557 -38.45 -37.71 -20.21
N PRO A 558 -39.67 -37.17 -20.05
CA PRO A 558 -40.00 -35.85 -20.59
C PRO A 558 -39.07 -34.76 -20.07
N ALA A 559 -38.80 -34.74 -18.76
CA ALA A 559 -37.92 -33.75 -18.16
C ALA A 559 -36.47 -33.82 -18.68
N LEU A 560 -35.96 -35.02 -18.99
CA LEU A 560 -34.64 -35.19 -19.62
C LEU A 560 -34.60 -34.59 -21.03
N LEU A 561 -35.64 -34.82 -21.84
CA LEU A 561 -35.72 -34.26 -23.19
C LEU A 561 -35.88 -32.74 -23.16
N ASP A 562 -36.71 -32.23 -22.26
CA ASP A 562 -36.89 -30.79 -22.05
C ASP A 562 -35.58 -30.15 -21.55
N ALA A 563 -34.85 -30.81 -20.65
CA ALA A 563 -33.54 -30.36 -20.19
C ALA A 563 -32.52 -30.31 -21.33
N VAL A 564 -32.49 -31.30 -22.23
CA VAL A 564 -31.65 -31.25 -23.44
C VAL A 564 -32.00 -30.04 -24.31
N GLY A 565 -33.29 -29.81 -24.54
CA GLY A 565 -33.76 -28.65 -25.31
C GLY A 565 -33.34 -27.32 -24.67
N ALA A 566 -33.51 -27.20 -23.35
CA ALA A 566 -33.14 -26.01 -22.59
C ALA A 566 -31.62 -25.77 -22.59
N GLN A 567 -30.81 -26.82 -22.41
CA GLN A 567 -29.35 -26.73 -22.41
C GLN A 567 -28.80 -26.37 -23.79
N ASN A 568 -29.34 -26.95 -24.87
CA ASN A 568 -28.98 -26.56 -26.23
C ASN A 568 -29.35 -25.11 -26.54
N ALA A 569 -30.60 -24.70 -26.25
CA ALA A 569 -31.04 -23.33 -26.48
C ALA A 569 -30.22 -22.30 -25.67
N PHE A 570 -29.86 -22.64 -24.42
CA PHE A 570 -28.98 -21.81 -23.61
C PHE A 570 -27.59 -21.72 -24.23
N LEU A 571 -26.99 -22.86 -24.59
CA LEU A 571 -25.66 -22.93 -25.21
C LEU A 571 -25.60 -22.12 -26.51
N ASP A 572 -26.58 -22.28 -27.39
CA ASP A 572 -26.70 -21.53 -28.65
C ASP A 572 -26.75 -20.02 -28.39
N ALA A 573 -27.53 -19.59 -27.40
CA ALA A 573 -27.62 -18.18 -27.01
C ALA A 573 -26.29 -17.64 -26.46
N GLN A 574 -25.57 -18.43 -25.62
CA GLN A 574 -24.25 -18.06 -25.12
C GLN A 574 -23.23 -17.96 -26.25
N VAL A 575 -23.20 -18.94 -27.16
CA VAL A 575 -22.33 -18.98 -28.33
C VAL A 575 -22.59 -17.79 -29.27
N ALA A 576 -23.87 -17.49 -29.56
CA ALA A 576 -24.25 -16.34 -30.38
C ALA A 576 -23.84 -15.00 -29.73
N THR A 577 -24.01 -14.89 -28.42
CA THR A 577 -23.61 -13.68 -27.67
C THR A 577 -22.09 -13.53 -27.61
N PHE A 578 -21.38 -14.63 -27.37
CA PHE A 578 -19.92 -14.67 -27.34
C PHE A 578 -19.32 -14.29 -28.69
N THR A 579 -19.79 -14.89 -29.79
CA THR A 579 -19.35 -14.58 -31.15
C THR A 579 -19.62 -13.12 -31.51
N ARG A 580 -20.81 -12.59 -31.17
CA ARG A 580 -21.12 -11.16 -31.37
C ARG A 580 -20.16 -10.25 -30.61
N HIS A 581 -19.90 -10.51 -29.33
CA HIS A 581 -19.00 -9.70 -28.52
C HIS A 581 -17.53 -9.81 -28.98
N ARG A 582 -17.09 -11.00 -29.40
CA ARG A 582 -15.76 -11.21 -29.98
C ARG A 582 -15.57 -10.43 -31.27
N SER A 583 -16.51 -10.55 -32.22
CA SER A 583 -16.46 -9.79 -33.48
C SER A 583 -16.49 -8.29 -33.25
N ARG A 584 -17.30 -7.83 -32.28
CA ARG A 584 -17.35 -6.42 -31.90
C ARG A 584 -16.04 -5.95 -31.28
N LEU A 585 -15.42 -6.74 -30.41
CA LEU A 585 -14.13 -6.41 -29.80
C LEU A 585 -13.03 -6.29 -30.87
N ALA A 586 -13.01 -7.21 -31.85
CA ALA A 586 -12.10 -7.13 -32.99
C ALA A 586 -12.29 -5.82 -33.78
N ALA A 587 -13.53 -5.47 -34.12
CA ALA A 587 -13.85 -4.22 -34.80
C ALA A 587 -13.47 -2.97 -33.98
N VAL A 588 -13.72 -2.95 -32.67
CA VAL A 588 -13.33 -1.84 -31.79
C VAL A 588 -11.81 -1.69 -31.74
N ARG A 589 -11.06 -2.80 -31.68
CA ARG A 589 -9.59 -2.77 -31.72
C ARG A 589 -9.07 -2.26 -33.07
N GLU A 590 -9.67 -2.70 -34.17
CA GLU A 590 -9.32 -2.22 -35.52
C GLU A 590 -9.63 -0.72 -35.67
N HIS A 591 -10.80 -0.25 -35.23
CA HIS A 591 -11.15 1.17 -35.25
C HIS A 591 -10.21 2.01 -34.36
N LYS A 592 -9.83 1.52 -33.18
CA LYS A 592 -8.83 2.21 -32.33
C LYS A 592 -7.46 2.23 -33.00
N ALA A 593 -7.07 1.17 -33.71
CA ALA A 593 -5.80 1.12 -34.45
C ALA A 593 -5.80 2.07 -35.65
N LYS A 594 -6.89 2.08 -36.44
CA LYS A 594 -7.09 3.01 -37.56
C LYS A 594 -7.11 4.46 -37.10
N ALA A 595 -7.86 4.78 -36.04
CA ALA A 595 -7.87 6.13 -35.48
C ALA A 595 -6.50 6.59 -34.96
N ARG A 596 -5.65 5.66 -34.49
CA ARG A 596 -4.24 5.99 -34.16
C ARG A 596 -3.42 6.29 -35.41
N LEU A 597 -3.65 5.55 -36.50
CA LEU A 597 -2.94 5.72 -37.76
C LEU A 597 -3.36 7.01 -38.49
N ASP A 598 -4.66 7.33 -38.51
CA ASP A 598 -5.19 8.56 -39.13
C ASP A 598 -4.67 9.83 -38.42
N MET A 599 -4.44 9.76 -37.10
CA MET A 599 -3.80 10.85 -36.34
C MET A 599 -2.32 11.02 -36.70
N LEU A 600 -1.64 9.94 -37.14
CA LEU A 600 -0.26 10.00 -37.61
C LEU A 600 -0.16 10.52 -39.06
N ASP A 601 -1.20 10.32 -39.87
CA ASP A 601 -1.25 10.76 -41.28
C ASP A 601 -1.73 12.23 -41.45
N GLU A 602 -2.60 12.76 -40.57
CA GLU A 602 -3.02 14.18 -40.60
C GLU A 602 -1.92 15.17 -40.12
N GLU A 603 -0.87 14.69 -39.45
CA GLU A 603 0.27 15.50 -38.98
C GLU A 603 1.42 15.60 -40.02
N GLY A 604 1.11 15.44 -41.31
CA GLY A 604 2.05 15.56 -42.43
C GLY A 604 2.45 16.99 -42.87
N LEU A 605 2.23 18.02 -42.04
CA LEU A 605 2.71 19.39 -42.30
C LEU A 605 3.31 20.01 -41.03
N ASP A 606 4.64 19.91 -40.92
CA ASP A 606 5.56 20.66 -40.05
C ASP A 606 5.04 21.17 -38.69
N CYS A 607 5.16 20.33 -37.65
CA CYS A 607 5.22 20.77 -36.24
C CYS A 607 6.00 19.74 -35.40
N PRO A 608 7.10 20.09 -34.69
CA PRO A 608 7.94 19.13 -33.95
C PRO A 608 7.42 18.68 -32.57
N ASP A 609 6.12 18.83 -32.27
CA ASP A 609 5.55 18.58 -30.93
C ASP A 609 4.66 17.31 -30.83
N ALA A 610 4.70 16.44 -31.84
CA ALA A 610 3.88 15.23 -31.91
C ALA A 610 4.24 14.15 -30.84
N GLU A 611 5.43 14.20 -30.23
CA GLU A 611 5.87 13.19 -29.24
C GLU A 611 5.29 13.37 -27.83
N LEU A 612 4.69 14.52 -27.51
CA LEU A 612 4.12 14.80 -26.18
C LEU A 612 2.64 14.44 -26.03
N TYR A 613 1.94 14.08 -27.12
CA TYR A 613 0.50 13.78 -27.09
C TYR A 613 0.17 12.28 -26.92
N SER A 614 1.16 11.40 -27.02
CA SER A 614 0.94 9.94 -26.95
C SER A 614 0.55 9.42 -25.56
N GLU A 615 0.84 10.15 -24.48
CA GLU A 615 0.57 9.67 -23.10
C GLU A 615 -0.78 10.09 -22.51
N ALA A 616 -1.54 10.99 -23.16
CA ALA A 616 -2.83 11.48 -22.65
C ALA A 616 -4.06 11.08 -23.51
N SER A 617 -3.91 10.15 -24.46
CA SER A 617 -4.97 9.76 -25.39
C SER A 617 -5.99 8.75 -24.83
N SER A 618 -6.44 8.97 -23.59
CA SER A 618 -7.65 8.33 -23.05
C SER A 618 -8.82 9.29 -22.84
N VAL A 619 -8.71 10.56 -23.28
CA VAL A 619 -9.77 11.57 -23.06
C VAL A 619 -10.13 12.42 -24.29
N MET A 620 -9.37 12.41 -25.39
CA MET A 620 -9.69 13.29 -26.51
C MET A 620 -9.96 12.54 -27.81
N THR A 621 -11.25 12.32 -28.10
CA THR A 621 -11.75 12.41 -29.47
C THR A 621 -13.05 13.23 -29.50
N THR A 622 -12.92 14.40 -30.14
CA THR A 622 -13.95 15.22 -30.82
C THR A 622 -15.05 15.92 -30.01
N SER A 623 -14.83 17.21 -29.73
CA SER A 623 -15.77 18.27 -30.18
C SER A 623 -15.05 19.62 -30.29
N LYS A 624 -14.78 20.06 -31.53
CA LYS A 624 -14.64 21.47 -31.86
C LYS A 624 -15.97 22.14 -31.48
N TYR A 625 -15.94 23.21 -30.68
CA TYR A 625 -17.05 23.82 -29.91
C TYR A 625 -17.29 23.23 -28.51
N SER A 626 -16.60 23.77 -27.51
CA SER A 626 -17.23 24.52 -26.40
C SER A 626 -16.19 24.82 -25.32
N HIS A 627 -15.86 26.10 -25.17
CA HIS A 627 -15.26 26.62 -23.96
C HIS A 627 -16.22 26.43 -22.76
N SER A 628 -15.64 26.21 -21.58
CA SER A 628 -16.25 26.29 -20.24
C SER A 628 -16.68 24.97 -19.58
N ASN A 629 -15.75 24.36 -18.84
CA ASN A 629 -15.88 24.01 -17.41
C ASN A 629 -14.91 22.90 -17.01
N SER A 630 -13.75 23.25 -16.46
CA SER A 630 -12.82 22.31 -15.81
C SER A 630 -12.57 22.67 -14.35
N ARG A 631 -13.63 22.83 -13.58
CA ARG A 631 -13.61 22.75 -12.12
C ARG A 631 -14.92 22.10 -11.71
N ILE A 632 -14.91 20.87 -11.17
CA ILE A 632 -15.87 20.31 -10.17
C ILE A 632 -15.76 18.76 -10.05
N SER A 633 -15.17 18.35 -8.92
CA SER A 633 -15.53 17.20 -8.05
C SER A 633 -15.42 15.73 -8.53
N SER A 634 -14.29 15.10 -8.21
CA SER A 634 -14.06 13.64 -8.19
C SER A 634 -14.22 13.00 -6.78
N ARG A 635 -14.99 13.60 -5.86
CA ARG A 635 -14.97 13.22 -4.43
C ARG A 635 -16.27 12.66 -3.83
N SER A 636 -17.32 12.39 -4.63
CA SER A 636 -18.58 11.80 -4.13
C SER A 636 -18.72 10.32 -4.51
N SER A 637 -19.06 9.46 -3.54
CA SER A 637 -19.33 8.02 -3.72
C SER A 637 -20.43 7.74 -4.76
N LYS A 638 -21.39 8.67 -4.93
CA LYS A 638 -22.42 8.59 -5.97
C LYS A 638 -21.85 8.81 -7.38
N ASN A 639 -20.87 9.70 -7.52
CA ASN A 639 -20.17 9.93 -8.80
C ASN A 639 -19.19 8.79 -9.12
N ARG A 640 -18.55 8.19 -8.10
CA ARG A 640 -17.74 6.96 -8.27
C ARG A 640 -18.58 5.80 -8.77
N ARG A 641 -19.74 5.52 -8.14
CA ARG A 641 -20.69 4.50 -8.63
C ARG A 641 -21.19 4.78 -10.05
N LYS A 642 -21.43 6.05 -10.40
CA LYS A 642 -21.86 6.43 -11.76
C LYS A 642 -20.73 6.27 -12.78
N ALA A 643 -19.48 6.50 -12.39
CA ALA A 643 -18.30 6.26 -13.21
C ALA A 643 -18.01 4.75 -13.38
N GLU A 644 -18.09 3.96 -12.31
CA GLU A 644 -17.95 2.50 -12.35
C GLU A 644 -19.04 1.85 -13.23
N ARG A 645 -20.30 2.30 -13.14
CA ARG A 645 -21.38 1.86 -14.03
C ARG A 645 -21.15 2.21 -15.51
N LYS A 646 -20.39 3.27 -15.79
CA LYS A 646 -19.99 3.63 -17.15
C LYS A 646 -18.80 2.81 -17.66
N LYS A 647 -17.96 2.25 -16.77
CA LYS A 647 -16.82 1.38 -17.13
C LYS A 647 -17.28 0.03 -17.71
N LEU A 648 -18.41 -0.49 -17.25
CA LEU A 648 -18.99 -1.78 -17.69
C LEU A 648 -20.13 -1.58 -18.72
N SER A 649 -20.21 -0.42 -19.37
CA SER A 649 -21.28 -0.15 -20.32
C SER A 649 -20.96 -0.78 -21.68
N LEU A 650 -21.77 -1.75 -22.09
CA LEU A 650 -21.73 -2.37 -23.43
C LEU A 650 -22.33 -1.47 -24.53
N LYS A 651 -22.43 -0.15 -24.29
CA LYS A 651 -22.97 0.78 -25.28
C LYS A 651 -21.94 1.03 -26.37
N GLU A 652 -22.35 0.80 -27.61
CA GLU A 652 -21.53 1.00 -28.80
C GLU A 652 -21.02 2.46 -28.87
N GLY A 653 -19.71 2.63 -29.04
CA GLY A 653 -19.03 3.92 -29.11
C GLY A 653 -18.63 4.51 -27.76
N SER A 654 -18.73 3.76 -26.66
CA SER A 654 -18.24 4.23 -25.37
C SER A 654 -16.70 4.14 -25.27
N PRO A 655 -16.02 5.07 -24.57
CA PRO A 655 -14.56 5.10 -24.54
C PRO A 655 -13.91 3.85 -23.91
N MET A 656 -14.65 3.12 -23.09
CA MET A 656 -14.21 1.90 -22.37
C MET A 656 -14.91 0.63 -22.88
N GLU A 657 -15.48 0.67 -24.08
CA GLU A 657 -16.23 -0.43 -24.69
C GLU A 657 -15.41 -1.72 -24.80
N ASP A 658 -14.12 -1.62 -25.11
CA ASP A 658 -13.18 -2.75 -25.18
C ASP A 658 -13.04 -3.48 -23.84
N ARG A 659 -12.91 -2.73 -22.73
CA ARG A 659 -12.80 -3.31 -21.38
C ARG A 659 -14.12 -3.93 -20.92
N ALA A 660 -15.25 -3.31 -21.24
CA ALA A 660 -16.57 -3.85 -20.94
C ALA A 660 -16.82 -5.17 -21.72
N LEU A 661 -16.40 -5.25 -22.99
CA LEU A 661 -16.51 -6.45 -23.81
C LEU A 661 -15.59 -7.57 -23.31
N MET A 662 -14.35 -7.28 -22.91
CA MET A 662 -13.46 -8.27 -22.31
C MET A 662 -14.06 -8.85 -21.02
N TYR A 663 -14.64 -8.01 -20.15
CA TYR A 663 -15.32 -8.49 -18.95
C TYR A 663 -16.52 -9.39 -19.30
N ALA A 664 -17.40 -8.96 -20.21
CA ALA A 664 -18.54 -9.76 -20.62
C ALA A 664 -18.11 -11.11 -21.22
N LEU A 665 -17.06 -11.14 -22.04
CA LEU A 665 -16.50 -12.38 -22.59
C LEU A 665 -15.94 -13.29 -21.47
N SER A 666 -15.27 -12.74 -20.45
CA SER A 666 -14.81 -13.54 -19.31
C SER A 666 -15.98 -14.15 -18.52
N GLU A 667 -17.04 -13.39 -18.30
CA GLU A 667 -18.24 -13.87 -17.59
C GLU A 667 -18.94 -14.98 -18.37
N LEU A 668 -19.08 -14.84 -19.69
CA LEU A 668 -19.63 -15.87 -20.58
C LEU A 668 -18.81 -17.16 -20.51
N VAL A 669 -17.48 -17.07 -20.61
CA VAL A 669 -16.58 -18.23 -20.50
C VAL A 669 -16.76 -18.94 -19.15
N THR A 670 -16.77 -18.20 -18.05
CA THR A 670 -16.97 -18.82 -16.72
C THR A 670 -18.35 -19.43 -16.54
N THR A 671 -19.37 -18.88 -17.20
CA THR A 671 -20.75 -19.40 -17.15
C THR A 671 -20.86 -20.72 -17.90
N VAL A 672 -20.33 -20.79 -19.12
CA VAL A 672 -20.31 -22.04 -19.91
C VAL A 672 -19.42 -23.10 -19.25
N ASP A 673 -18.29 -22.71 -18.64
CA ASP A 673 -17.45 -23.65 -17.89
C ASP A 673 -18.14 -24.23 -16.64
N LYS A 674 -19.07 -23.49 -16.01
CA LYS A 674 -19.89 -23.97 -14.88
C LYS A 674 -20.85 -25.09 -15.28
N MET A 675 -21.35 -25.07 -16.52
CA MET A 675 -22.29 -26.08 -17.03
C MET A 675 -21.69 -27.48 -17.17
N ARG A 676 -20.36 -27.65 -17.08
CA ARG A 676 -19.70 -28.96 -17.26
C ARG A 676 -20.28 -30.06 -16.35
N GLU A 677 -20.61 -29.72 -15.11
CA GLU A 677 -21.18 -30.66 -14.13
C GLU A 677 -22.63 -31.03 -14.52
N GLU A 678 -23.47 -30.03 -14.80
CA GLU A 678 -24.87 -30.22 -15.22
C GLU A 678 -24.99 -31.03 -16.52
N VAL A 679 -24.15 -30.73 -17.52
CA VAL A 679 -24.10 -31.46 -18.80
C VAL A 679 -23.62 -32.88 -18.59
N SER A 680 -22.60 -33.09 -17.76
CA SER A 680 -22.10 -34.44 -17.44
C SER A 680 -23.20 -35.32 -16.84
N ASP A 681 -23.95 -34.81 -15.87
CA ASP A 681 -25.00 -35.58 -15.20
C ASP A 681 -26.18 -35.85 -16.14
N LEU A 682 -26.54 -34.88 -17.00
CA LEU A 682 -27.55 -35.06 -18.04
C LEU A 682 -27.12 -36.11 -19.07
N LEU A 683 -25.88 -36.07 -19.56
CA LEU A 683 -25.36 -37.05 -20.53
C LEU A 683 -25.42 -38.48 -19.99
N ARG A 684 -25.06 -38.70 -18.71
CA ARG A 684 -25.15 -40.02 -18.07
C ARG A 684 -26.58 -40.54 -18.06
N ALA A 685 -27.53 -39.68 -17.69
CA ALA A 685 -28.95 -40.03 -17.69
C ALA A 685 -29.46 -40.35 -19.10
N LEU A 686 -29.10 -39.56 -20.12
CA LEU A 686 -29.52 -39.81 -21.51
C LEU A 686 -28.98 -41.14 -22.06
N VAL A 687 -27.72 -41.47 -21.77
CA VAL A 687 -27.12 -42.77 -22.16
C VAL A 687 -27.91 -43.91 -21.53
N LEU A 688 -28.24 -43.79 -20.24
CA LEU A 688 -29.00 -44.81 -19.52
C LEU A 688 -30.39 -45.07 -20.14
N PHE A 689 -31.07 -44.02 -20.60
CA PHE A 689 -32.39 -44.10 -21.24
C PHE A 689 -32.35 -44.29 -22.76
N GLN A 690 -31.20 -44.64 -23.34
CA GLN A 690 -31.01 -44.92 -24.77
C GLN A 690 -31.25 -43.71 -25.71
N TYR A 691 -31.19 -42.47 -25.19
CA TYR A 691 -31.25 -41.24 -25.98
C TYR A 691 -29.88 -40.87 -26.56
N HIS A 692 -29.27 -41.83 -27.27
CA HIS A 692 -27.88 -41.73 -27.74
C HIS A 692 -27.65 -40.54 -28.69
N ARG A 693 -28.56 -40.35 -29.65
CA ARG A 693 -28.45 -39.25 -30.64
C ARG A 693 -28.50 -37.87 -29.99
N GLN A 694 -29.39 -37.69 -29.01
CA GLN A 694 -29.53 -36.43 -28.29
C GLN A 694 -28.31 -36.16 -27.41
N ALA A 695 -27.79 -37.21 -26.75
CA ALA A 695 -26.60 -37.11 -25.92
C ALA A 695 -25.34 -36.79 -26.74
N GLU A 696 -25.16 -37.46 -27.87
CA GLU A 696 -24.04 -37.22 -28.80
C GLU A 696 -24.09 -35.78 -29.35
N ALA A 697 -25.26 -35.33 -29.82
CA ALA A 697 -25.44 -33.98 -30.33
C ALA A 697 -25.12 -32.90 -29.28
N LEU A 698 -25.60 -33.08 -28.03
CA LEU A 698 -25.31 -32.16 -26.93
C LEU A 698 -23.82 -32.18 -26.56
N GLN A 699 -23.19 -33.36 -26.52
CA GLN A 699 -21.76 -33.50 -26.22
C GLN A 699 -20.89 -32.82 -27.28
N LEU A 700 -21.22 -32.98 -28.56
CA LEU A 700 -20.53 -32.33 -29.67
C LEU A 700 -20.71 -30.81 -29.63
N ALA A 701 -21.94 -30.31 -29.51
CA ALA A 701 -22.22 -28.88 -29.45
C ALA A 701 -21.51 -28.20 -28.27
N PHE A 702 -21.54 -28.82 -27.08
CA PHE A 702 -20.85 -28.31 -25.90
C PHE A 702 -19.32 -28.37 -26.03
N GLN A 703 -18.78 -29.42 -26.65
CA GLN A 703 -17.36 -29.52 -26.96
C GLN A 703 -16.91 -28.41 -27.92
N GLU A 704 -17.65 -28.19 -29.00
CA GLU A 704 -17.34 -27.16 -30.00
C GLU A 704 -17.39 -25.77 -29.36
N ALA A 705 -18.38 -25.49 -28.52
CA ALA A 705 -18.50 -24.24 -27.78
C ALA A 705 -17.29 -24.00 -26.86
N LEU A 706 -16.89 -25.01 -26.07
CA LEU A 706 -15.73 -24.91 -25.19
C LEU A 706 -14.43 -24.70 -25.96
N GLN A 707 -14.19 -25.47 -27.04
CA GLN A 707 -13.01 -25.32 -27.87
C GLN A 707 -12.94 -23.95 -28.54
N MET A 708 -14.08 -23.43 -29.01
CA MET A 708 -14.17 -22.09 -29.59
C MET A 708 -13.86 -20.99 -28.57
N MET A 709 -14.32 -21.15 -27.32
CA MET A 709 -14.00 -20.23 -26.24
C MET A 709 -12.53 -20.32 -25.81
N GLU A 710 -11.95 -21.53 -25.72
CA GLU A 710 -10.53 -21.77 -25.39
C GLU A 710 -9.62 -21.15 -26.46
N ALA A 711 -9.92 -21.35 -27.73
CA ALA A 711 -9.17 -20.78 -28.86
C ALA A 711 -9.26 -19.24 -28.90
N ALA A 712 -10.35 -18.65 -28.39
CA ALA A 712 -10.54 -17.21 -28.32
C ALA A 712 -9.79 -16.54 -27.15
N VAL A 713 -9.37 -17.29 -26.12
CA VAL A 713 -8.63 -16.74 -24.97
C VAL A 713 -7.37 -15.96 -25.39
N PRO A 714 -6.43 -16.52 -26.18
CA PRO A 714 -5.22 -15.78 -26.58
C PRO A 714 -5.51 -14.58 -27.51
N GLU A 715 -6.63 -14.58 -28.23
CA GLU A 715 -7.03 -13.47 -29.10
C GLU A 715 -7.65 -12.32 -28.29
N VAL A 716 -8.50 -12.64 -27.31
CA VAL A 716 -9.20 -11.66 -26.47
C VAL A 716 -8.29 -11.13 -25.38
N TRP A 717 -7.45 -11.98 -24.78
CA TRP A 717 -6.39 -11.59 -23.85
C TRP A 717 -5.05 -11.93 -24.50
N PRO A 718 -4.56 -11.08 -25.42
CA PRO A 718 -3.18 -11.22 -25.86
C PRO A 718 -2.33 -11.16 -24.60
N GLU A 719 -1.53 -12.19 -24.37
CA GLU A 719 -0.48 -12.10 -23.37
C GLU A 719 0.33 -10.86 -23.78
N GLY A 720 0.19 -9.78 -23.00
CA GLY A 720 1.12 -8.66 -23.10
C GLY A 720 2.50 -9.28 -23.13
N PRO A 721 3.35 -8.86 -24.09
CA PRO A 721 4.48 -9.63 -24.58
C PRO A 721 5.04 -10.42 -23.43
N GLN A 722 4.89 -11.76 -23.47
CA GLN A 722 5.48 -12.59 -22.45
C GLN A 722 6.85 -12.01 -22.18
N SER A 723 7.18 -11.82 -20.92
CA SER A 723 8.55 -11.71 -20.45
C SER A 723 9.31 -13.02 -20.73
N GLY A 724 9.13 -13.59 -21.92
CA GLY A 724 10.21 -14.21 -22.65
C GLY A 724 11.35 -13.22 -22.61
N GLN A 725 12.36 -13.62 -21.87
CA GLN A 725 13.68 -13.04 -21.87
C GLN A 725 14.20 -13.08 -23.32
N THR A 726 13.74 -12.18 -24.17
CA THR A 726 14.54 -11.75 -25.31
C THR A 726 15.71 -10.97 -24.72
N PRO A 727 16.97 -11.34 -25.04
CA PRO A 727 18.12 -10.67 -24.47
C PRO A 727 18.01 -9.17 -24.75
N LEU A 728 18.05 -8.39 -23.67
CA LEU A 728 17.67 -6.97 -23.64
C LEU A 728 18.66 -6.02 -24.33
N THR A 729 19.58 -6.50 -25.17
CA THR A 729 20.55 -5.70 -25.94
C THR A 729 21.38 -6.62 -26.82
N GLY A 730 20.98 -6.78 -28.08
CA GLY A 730 21.82 -7.35 -29.13
C GLY A 730 22.25 -6.26 -30.11
N PRO A 731 23.28 -6.49 -30.93
CA PRO A 731 23.79 -5.52 -31.91
C PRO A 731 22.79 -5.10 -33.01
N ASN A 732 21.57 -5.65 -32.99
CA ASN A 732 20.52 -5.41 -33.97
C ASN A 732 19.31 -4.63 -33.39
N SER A 733 19.37 -4.17 -32.13
CA SER A 733 18.28 -3.40 -31.51
C SER A 733 18.36 -1.92 -31.87
N THR A 734 17.31 -1.37 -32.50
CA THR A 734 17.22 0.04 -32.90
C THR A 734 16.78 0.94 -31.74
N ALA A 735 17.11 2.24 -31.81
CA ALA A 735 16.76 3.23 -30.78
C ALA A 735 15.26 3.23 -30.44
N ASN A 736 14.39 3.00 -31.43
CA ASN A 736 12.94 2.91 -31.24
C ASN A 736 12.51 1.69 -30.40
N SER A 737 13.23 0.55 -30.47
CA SER A 737 12.94 -0.62 -29.63
C SER A 737 13.34 -0.40 -28.16
N ILE A 738 14.36 0.42 -27.94
CA ILE A 738 14.86 0.79 -26.60
C ILE A 738 13.91 1.82 -25.96
N MET A 739 13.47 2.83 -26.72
CA MET A 739 12.49 3.84 -26.26
C MET A 739 11.12 3.25 -25.92
N ALA A 740 10.59 2.33 -26.75
CA ALA A 740 9.31 1.66 -26.49
C ALA A 740 9.34 0.81 -25.20
N SER A 741 10.50 0.26 -24.84
CA SER A 741 10.68 -0.52 -23.61
C SER A 741 10.69 0.35 -22.34
N PHE A 742 11.16 1.60 -22.45
CA PHE A 742 11.19 2.56 -21.34
C PHE A 742 9.78 3.09 -21.00
N GLN A 743 8.95 3.35 -22.02
CA GLN A 743 7.55 3.77 -21.83
C GLN A 743 6.67 2.66 -21.21
N GLN A 744 6.93 1.38 -21.54
CA GLN A 744 6.24 0.24 -20.92
C GLN A 744 6.55 0.10 -19.42
N GLN A 745 7.76 0.44 -18.98
CA GLN A 745 8.14 0.42 -17.56
C GLN A 745 7.48 1.56 -16.76
N GLN A 746 7.20 2.71 -17.38
CA GLN A 746 6.49 3.83 -16.72
C GLN A 746 4.99 3.54 -16.52
N GLN A 747 4.33 2.81 -17.42
CA GLN A 747 2.92 2.42 -17.25
C GLN A 747 2.69 1.40 -16.13
N GLN A 748 3.71 0.63 -15.74
CA GLN A 748 3.62 -0.34 -14.63
C GLN A 748 3.76 0.30 -13.23
N GLN A 749 4.06 1.60 -13.14
CA GLN A 749 4.30 2.30 -11.86
C GLN A 749 3.11 3.15 -11.36
N GLN A 750 1.93 3.07 -11.98
CA GLN A 750 0.71 3.69 -11.43
C GLN A 750 0.14 2.88 -10.23
N PRO A 751 -0.42 3.54 -9.20
CA PRO A 751 -0.94 2.85 -8.02
C PRO A 751 -2.07 1.88 -8.42
N PRO A 752 -2.25 0.76 -7.70
CA PRO A 752 -3.25 -0.23 -8.07
C PRO A 752 -4.63 0.42 -8.00
N ALA A 753 -5.26 0.57 -9.16
CA ALA A 753 -6.68 0.77 -9.23
C ALA A 753 -7.35 -0.39 -8.46
N SER A 754 -8.40 -0.08 -7.70
CA SER A 754 -9.17 -1.01 -6.83
C SER A 754 -9.16 -2.45 -7.37
N GLN A 755 -8.84 -3.46 -6.55
CA GLN A 755 -8.65 -4.89 -6.90
C GLN A 755 -9.49 -5.43 -8.10
N GLN A 756 -10.71 -4.96 -8.31
CA GLN A 756 -11.51 -5.21 -9.50
C GLN A 756 -10.84 -4.83 -10.84
N ASP A 757 -10.14 -3.70 -10.93
CA ASP A 757 -9.51 -3.18 -12.17
C ASP A 757 -8.32 -4.06 -12.63
N ALA A 758 -7.73 -4.90 -11.74
CA ALA A 758 -6.65 -5.84 -12.07
C ALA A 758 -7.18 -7.22 -12.54
N ASP A 759 -8.37 -7.63 -12.11
CA ASP A 759 -8.95 -8.93 -12.44
C ASP A 759 -9.40 -9.05 -13.91
N PHE A 760 -9.67 -7.93 -14.60
CA PHE A 760 -10.20 -7.94 -15.98
C PHE A 760 -9.16 -8.20 -17.07
N LEU A 761 -7.87 -8.01 -16.74
CA LEU A 761 -6.75 -8.24 -17.64
C LEU A 761 -6.23 -9.69 -17.57
N VAL A 762 -6.74 -10.48 -16.62
CA VAL A 762 -6.34 -11.87 -16.43
C VAL A 762 -7.31 -12.77 -17.21
N PRO A 763 -6.83 -13.68 -18.07
CA PRO A 763 -7.71 -14.59 -18.79
C PRO A 763 -8.46 -15.52 -17.82
N PRO A 764 -9.74 -15.84 -18.09
CA PRO A 764 -10.49 -16.79 -17.28
C PRO A 764 -9.84 -18.17 -17.33
N LYS A 765 -9.57 -18.77 -16.17
CA LYS A 765 -9.02 -20.13 -16.07
C LYS A 765 -10.14 -21.16 -16.21
N MET A 766 -10.16 -21.89 -17.32
CA MET A 766 -11.11 -22.99 -17.53
C MET A 766 -10.75 -24.22 -16.69
N ARG A 767 -11.77 -24.94 -16.19
CA ARG A 767 -11.60 -26.10 -15.29
C ARG A 767 -11.40 -27.39 -16.06
N ASN A 768 -10.24 -27.50 -16.73
CA ASN A 768 -9.92 -28.64 -17.59
C ASN A 768 -9.74 -29.98 -16.83
N CYS A 769 -9.63 -29.93 -15.50
CA CYS A 769 -9.54 -31.12 -14.64
C CYS A 769 -10.87 -31.87 -14.48
N ILE A 770 -12.02 -31.24 -14.79
CA ILE A 770 -13.34 -31.87 -14.65
C ILE A 770 -13.65 -32.70 -15.91
N LYS A 771 -13.68 -34.02 -15.73
CA LYS A 771 -14.06 -34.97 -16.79
C LYS A 771 -15.59 -34.99 -16.94
N TRP A 772 -16.09 -34.45 -18.04
CA TRP A 772 -17.53 -34.38 -18.35
C TRP A 772 -17.92 -35.19 -19.59
N LYS A 773 -16.97 -35.48 -20.49
CA LYS A 773 -17.21 -36.27 -21.71
C LYS A 773 -17.38 -37.75 -21.38
N LEU A 774 -18.34 -38.40 -22.04
CA LEU A 774 -18.53 -39.84 -21.97
C LEU A 774 -17.92 -40.50 -23.21
N SER A 775 -16.96 -41.41 -23.00
CA SER A 775 -16.33 -42.19 -24.08
C SER A 775 -17.28 -43.19 -24.76
N ILE A 776 -18.47 -43.41 -24.17
CA ILE A 776 -19.51 -44.27 -24.73
C ILE A 776 -20.23 -43.57 -25.90
N LEU A 777 -20.12 -42.23 -25.96
CA LEU A 777 -20.74 -41.38 -26.98
C LEU A 777 -19.75 -40.90 -28.05
N THR A 778 -18.51 -41.43 -28.05
CA THR A 778 -17.43 -41.03 -28.97
C THR A 778 -17.02 -42.15 -29.90
#